data_AF-A0A8H5QJP1-F1
#
_entry.id   AF-A0A8H5QJP1-F1
#
_cell.length_a   1.000
_cell.length_b   1.000
_cell.length_c   1.000
_cell.angle_alpha   90.00
_cell.angle_beta   90.00
_cell.angle_gamma   90.00
#
_symmetry.space_group_name_H-M   'P 1'
#
loop_
_entity.id
_entity.type
_entity.pdbx_description
1 polymer ?
#
loop_
_entity_poly.entity_id
_entity_poly.type
_entity_poly.pdbx_seq_one_letter_code
_entity_poly.pdbx_strand_id
1 'polypeptide(L)'
;MDVPTDRVNMASLNSSAYAWNQEFFDRQIQKYPAENRPAVATFSGVYDLIKKFLSASGGMEGFLGPSTYHMLELEPFCKPCSMDDMLAGTDPRVTQPIALLDDRCRRMHHSEPPGGHIRRDRGPLSSSQLLQELKKSATFLADFFYKYLGSRTSLGIHRPMRGPLIFGLEFHLQFYVWCEGGPQFPDLRKKRNGKPLRQSRQPFYLKLGDANEPQVHIYETQVSCLIAGIDEDSWVAYQFADTYYQGKKPLAQDEEHGIKPDPLTGGLFDANIPNWTPREYFLIVYECRLKQMRHAMHNLVARLFLRLEPYTQDEGDMATSGEGIMETMGQKKLTQRVLNEANRFLPQTIHSICKAIEVWDRFSRRDIAYLADILKSDSKKSPIPSVKVVTRIEDHIDALRDLQRRAEEQRDLCAGLARKLEMQIVMEDNEVTARQQAGTEMTRYWTGIGLVFLPLTAVTGIFMLIGAVVFFQKRSMNDQLDTIFSGDWRFIFRKQLFFLFVAIEVLTADMFDRIKTKALLVACLVFSGSALPNGNEKRHWVGTWASMPQEVEPANLAPAPFGGADAAAQFENTTLRQTFHMSIGAEKIRIRFSNIFGKTDLPITAASIALPAGGKAGVGQIDTKTTKQLKFNGKKSVSVPAGKIVYSDPIDFKLKPLSNLALSVYTEKGQLGNKITGHPGSRTTSWMQKGNHVNAASVSEGSTKHWYFANGVDSWVPKDHFAVVLLGDSITDGRGSTDDTNDRWSDALAAHLQESGMSNVAVNNMAAGGNAILSGGLGPILLQRYKRDALEQPGAKFVVVFEGVNDIGPSATDDATQKRIQDGLIAAYIQIAKDSKKAGMTTIGATITQMLGNQYYAPEREVTRVAINDWILKNGTFDHTVDFAALIGNGDKLLPQYDSGDGLHPNPAAYKVMGTKFPIELFKK
;
A
#
# COMPACT_ATOMS: atom_id res chain seq x y z
N MET A 1 -4.07 -56.83 37.35
CA MET A 1 -5.10 -56.90 36.29
C MET A 1 -4.37 -57.26 35.02
N ASP A 2 -4.27 -58.55 34.77
CA ASP A 2 -3.74 -59.12 33.53
C ASP A 2 -4.80 -59.02 32.43
N VAL A 3 -4.37 -58.63 31.23
CA VAL A 3 -5.17 -58.65 30.00
C VAL A 3 -4.32 -59.33 28.91
N PRO A 4 -4.89 -60.21 28.07
CA PRO A 4 -4.24 -61.44 27.64
C PRO A 4 -3.32 -61.31 26.43
N THR A 5 -2.27 -62.13 26.43
CA THR A 5 -1.50 -62.54 25.27
C THR A 5 -2.26 -63.60 24.47
N ASP A 6 -3.05 -63.19 23.49
CA ASP A 6 -3.47 -64.08 22.40
C ASP A 6 -2.85 -63.64 21.08
N ARG A 7 -2.04 -64.55 20.53
CA ARG A 7 -1.46 -64.44 19.19
C ARG A 7 -2.60 -64.42 18.18
N VAL A 8 -2.83 -63.27 17.55
CA VAL A 8 -3.65 -63.20 16.35
C VAL A 8 -2.99 -64.04 15.27
N ASN A 9 -3.67 -65.12 14.89
CA ASN A 9 -3.30 -65.98 13.78
C ASN A 9 -3.29 -65.16 12.48
N MET A 10 -2.09 -64.96 11.91
CA MET A 10 -1.87 -64.20 10.67
C MET A 10 -2.48 -64.87 9.43
N ALA A 11 -3.11 -66.06 9.55
CA ALA A 11 -3.69 -66.80 8.45
C ALA A 11 -5.19 -66.49 8.17
N SER A 12 -5.85 -65.59 8.91
CA SER A 12 -7.28 -65.26 8.69
C SER A 12 -7.59 -63.77 8.47
N LEU A 13 -6.58 -62.92 8.27
CA LEU A 13 -6.81 -61.57 7.74
C LEU A 13 -6.81 -61.63 6.22
N ASN A 14 -8.02 -61.73 5.66
CA ASN A 14 -8.25 -61.73 4.22
C ASN A 14 -7.63 -60.45 3.61
N SER A 15 -6.67 -60.63 2.70
CA SER A 15 -5.82 -59.60 2.10
C SER A 15 -6.53 -58.73 1.06
N SER A 16 -7.86 -58.64 1.11
CA SER A 16 -8.68 -57.90 0.14
C SER A 16 -9.09 -56.50 0.62
N ALA A 17 -8.93 -56.16 1.90
CA ALA A 17 -9.37 -54.86 2.44
C ALA A 17 -8.45 -53.67 2.05
N TYR A 18 -7.28 -53.92 1.47
CA TYR A 18 -6.32 -52.89 1.05
C TYR A 18 -5.66 -53.23 -0.30
N ALA A 19 -6.42 -53.78 -1.23
CA ALA A 19 -6.01 -53.81 -2.63
C ALA A 19 -6.16 -52.41 -3.24
N TRP A 20 -5.14 -51.95 -3.97
CA TRP A 20 -5.12 -50.73 -4.79
C TRP A 20 -6.12 -50.84 -5.94
N ASN A 21 -7.42 -50.77 -5.66
CA ASN A 21 -8.48 -50.86 -6.65
C ASN A 21 -9.14 -49.49 -6.91
N GLN A 22 -9.89 -49.42 -8.00
CA GLN A 22 -10.65 -48.26 -8.48
C GLN A 22 -11.46 -47.56 -7.36
N GLU A 23 -11.95 -48.33 -6.39
CA GLU A 23 -12.84 -47.89 -5.32
C GLU A 23 -12.18 -46.90 -4.33
N PHE A 24 -10.87 -47.04 -4.05
CA PHE A 24 -10.13 -46.09 -3.20
C PHE A 24 -10.01 -44.71 -3.87
N PHE A 25 -9.81 -44.69 -5.18
CA PHE A 25 -9.68 -43.46 -5.96
C PHE A 25 -11.03 -42.85 -6.32
N ASP A 26 -12.06 -43.67 -6.52
CA ASP A 26 -13.45 -43.20 -6.67
C ASP A 26 -13.92 -42.44 -5.43
N ARG A 27 -13.48 -42.83 -4.22
CA ARG A 27 -13.73 -42.08 -2.96
C ARG A 27 -13.03 -40.70 -2.92
N GLN A 28 -11.86 -40.55 -3.56
CA GLN A 28 -11.21 -39.24 -3.71
C GLN A 28 -11.86 -38.40 -4.82
N ILE A 29 -12.26 -39.03 -5.93
CA ILE A 29 -12.95 -38.40 -7.07
C ILE A 29 -14.38 -37.92 -6.71
N GLN A 30 -15.08 -38.64 -5.82
CA GLN A 30 -16.42 -38.27 -5.32
C GLN A 30 -16.43 -37.02 -4.42
N LYS A 31 -15.29 -36.64 -3.83
CA LYS A 31 -15.16 -35.41 -3.02
C LYS A 31 -15.10 -34.11 -3.84
N TYR A 32 -15.15 -34.18 -5.18
CA TYR A 32 -14.88 -33.04 -6.05
C TYR A 32 -16.02 -32.75 -7.06
N PRO A 33 -16.46 -31.48 -7.19
CA PRO A 33 -17.48 -31.08 -8.18
C PRO A 33 -17.09 -31.47 -9.61
N ALA A 34 -18.02 -32.03 -10.37
CA ALA A 34 -17.78 -32.59 -11.70
C ALA A 34 -17.23 -31.56 -12.73
N GLU A 35 -17.55 -30.29 -12.52
CA GLU A 35 -17.15 -29.13 -13.35
C GLU A 35 -15.67 -28.72 -13.25
N ASN A 36 -14.96 -29.19 -12.21
CA ASN A 36 -13.53 -28.96 -11.99
C ASN A 36 -12.65 -30.17 -12.34
N ARG A 37 -13.21 -31.21 -12.96
CA ARG A 37 -12.44 -32.40 -13.39
C ARG A 37 -11.70 -32.08 -14.71
N PRO A 38 -10.36 -32.23 -14.77
CA PRO A 38 -9.64 -32.26 -16.05
C PRO A 38 -10.24 -33.34 -16.97
N ALA A 39 -9.98 -33.27 -18.28
CA ALA A 39 -10.49 -34.24 -19.27
C ALA A 39 -9.87 -35.65 -19.17
N VAL A 40 -9.49 -36.10 -17.97
CA VAL A 40 -8.85 -37.39 -17.74
C VAL A 40 -9.93 -38.33 -17.23
N ALA A 41 -10.69 -38.92 -18.16
CA ALA A 41 -11.93 -39.64 -17.85
C ALA A 41 -11.71 -41.07 -17.30
N THR A 42 -10.47 -41.57 -17.23
CA THR A 42 -10.20 -42.96 -16.80
C THR A 42 -8.87 -43.10 -16.04
N PHE A 43 -8.82 -44.14 -15.22
CA PHE A 43 -7.67 -44.55 -14.40
C PHE A 43 -6.36 -44.75 -15.18
N SER A 44 -6.47 -45.13 -16.46
CA SER A 44 -5.33 -45.25 -17.37
C SER A 44 -4.66 -43.91 -17.66
N GLY A 45 -5.41 -42.80 -17.76
CA GLY A 45 -4.88 -41.52 -18.24
C GLY A 45 -3.91 -40.81 -17.29
N VAL A 46 -4.15 -40.80 -15.97
CA VAL A 46 -3.21 -40.20 -14.98
C VAL A 46 -1.97 -41.07 -14.82
N TYR A 47 -2.14 -42.39 -14.80
CA TYR A 47 -1.04 -43.34 -14.70
C TYR A 47 -0.15 -43.33 -15.95
N ASP A 48 -0.74 -43.18 -17.14
CA ASP A 48 -0.01 -43.03 -18.41
C ASP A 48 0.66 -41.65 -18.51
N LEU A 49 0.06 -40.59 -17.95
CA LEU A 49 0.70 -39.27 -17.83
C LEU A 49 1.94 -39.34 -16.91
N ILE A 50 1.81 -39.96 -15.74
CA ILE A 50 2.93 -40.17 -14.80
C ILE A 50 4.01 -41.03 -15.45
N LYS A 51 3.64 -42.14 -16.13
CA LYS A 51 4.60 -42.97 -16.86
C LYS A 51 5.30 -42.20 -17.98
N LYS A 52 4.58 -41.41 -18.78
CA LYS A 52 5.16 -40.61 -19.87
C LYS A 52 6.09 -39.52 -19.32
N PHE A 53 5.69 -38.83 -18.26
CA PHE A 53 6.53 -37.86 -17.55
C PHE A 53 7.83 -38.50 -17.02
N LEU A 54 7.73 -39.64 -16.34
CA LEU A 54 8.87 -40.40 -15.82
C LEU A 54 9.73 -41.07 -16.91
N SER A 55 9.18 -41.28 -18.12
CA SER A 55 9.93 -41.83 -19.26
C SER A 55 10.65 -40.72 -20.04
N ALA A 56 10.03 -39.54 -20.15
CA ALA A 56 10.60 -38.37 -20.81
C ALA A 56 11.67 -37.67 -19.97
N SER A 57 11.68 -37.85 -18.64
CA SER A 57 12.79 -37.45 -17.78
C SER A 57 14.12 -38.15 -18.06
N GLY A 58 14.17 -39.07 -19.03
CA GLY A 58 15.40 -39.65 -19.55
C GLY A 58 15.80 -40.95 -18.86
N GLY A 59 16.16 -41.94 -19.68
CA GLY A 59 16.71 -43.21 -19.25
C GLY A 59 18.18 -43.10 -18.80
N MET A 60 18.43 -43.70 -17.63
CA MET A 60 19.46 -44.70 -17.34
C MET A 60 20.96 -44.48 -17.58
N GLU A 61 21.44 -43.62 -18.48
CA GLU A 61 22.89 -43.57 -18.79
C GLU A 61 23.58 -42.23 -18.46
N GLY A 62 22.84 -41.19 -18.09
CA GLY A 62 23.40 -39.86 -17.74
C GLY A 62 23.47 -39.52 -16.24
N PHE A 63 22.99 -40.41 -15.34
CA PHE A 63 22.91 -40.13 -13.90
C PHE A 63 24.26 -40.33 -13.19
N LEU A 64 25.24 -39.47 -13.49
CA LEU A 64 26.56 -39.53 -12.86
C LEU A 64 27.07 -38.12 -12.49
N GLY A 65 26.40 -37.48 -11.51
CA GLY A 65 26.92 -36.31 -10.81
C GLY A 65 25.95 -35.74 -9.77
N PRO A 66 26.42 -35.16 -8.64
CA PRO A 66 25.56 -34.34 -7.79
C PRO A 66 25.08 -33.12 -8.60
N SER A 67 23.79 -32.76 -8.46
CA SER A 67 23.19 -31.54 -9.04
C SER A 67 23.03 -31.54 -10.57
N THR A 68 22.45 -32.61 -11.13
CA THR A 68 22.04 -32.61 -12.56
C THR A 68 20.60 -32.12 -12.68
N TYR A 69 20.41 -30.84 -13.02
CA TYR A 69 19.08 -30.28 -13.27
C TYR A 69 18.59 -30.66 -14.65
N HIS A 70 17.48 -31.39 -14.72
CA HIS A 70 16.79 -31.63 -15.98
C HIS A 70 15.59 -30.70 -16.07
N MET A 71 15.62 -29.78 -17.03
CA MET A 71 14.43 -29.03 -17.45
C MET A 71 13.64 -29.89 -18.43
N LEU A 72 12.44 -30.28 -18.04
CA LEU A 72 11.52 -30.99 -18.92
C LEU A 72 10.37 -30.06 -19.28
N GLU A 73 10.18 -29.84 -20.58
CA GLU A 73 9.00 -29.17 -21.10
C GLU A 73 7.80 -30.11 -20.93
N LEU A 74 6.78 -29.68 -20.19
CA LEU A 74 5.51 -30.41 -20.07
C LEU A 74 4.64 -30.26 -21.35
N GLU A 75 5.08 -29.45 -22.33
CA GLU A 75 4.39 -29.18 -23.60
C GLU A 75 4.02 -30.41 -24.44
N PRO A 76 4.87 -31.46 -24.56
CA PRO A 76 4.56 -32.63 -25.38
C PRO A 76 3.36 -33.43 -24.83
N PHE A 77 2.89 -33.14 -23.62
CA PHE A 77 1.89 -33.91 -22.90
C PHE A 77 0.53 -33.21 -22.78
N CYS A 78 0.38 -31.96 -23.26
CA CYS A 78 -0.75 -31.08 -22.89
C CYS A 78 -1.29 -30.14 -24.00
N LYS A 79 -1.67 -30.64 -25.19
CA LYS A 79 -2.48 -29.86 -26.19
C LYS A 79 -3.68 -30.63 -26.79
N PRO A 80 -4.67 -29.94 -27.39
CA PRO A 80 -6.09 -30.29 -27.21
C PRO A 80 -6.76 -30.93 -28.45
N CYS A 81 -6.85 -32.25 -28.51
CA CYS A 81 -7.97 -33.07 -29.02
C CYS A 81 -7.48 -34.52 -29.19
N SER A 82 -8.39 -35.48 -28.96
CA SER A 82 -8.28 -36.95 -29.14
C SER A 82 -6.99 -37.66 -28.65
N MET A 83 -7.16 -38.66 -27.79
CA MET A 83 -6.08 -39.53 -27.28
C MET A 83 -5.28 -40.23 -28.40
N ASP A 84 -5.87 -40.40 -29.59
CA ASP A 84 -5.28 -41.12 -30.73
C ASP A 84 -4.19 -40.33 -31.46
N ASP A 85 -4.29 -39.00 -31.54
CA ASP A 85 -3.28 -38.15 -32.21
C ASP A 85 -1.99 -38.02 -31.38
N MET A 86 -2.07 -38.31 -30.08
CA MET A 86 -0.92 -38.39 -29.16
C MET A 86 -0.03 -39.63 -29.39
N LEU A 87 -0.45 -40.59 -30.23
CA LEU A 87 0.31 -41.79 -30.57
C LEU A 87 1.11 -41.65 -31.88
N ALA A 88 0.85 -40.62 -32.72
CA ALA A 88 1.38 -40.53 -34.09
C ALA A 88 2.46 -39.43 -34.35
N GLY A 89 2.68 -38.48 -33.43
CA GLY A 89 3.93 -37.69 -33.37
C GLY A 89 4.25 -36.68 -34.48
N THR A 90 3.38 -35.73 -34.84
CA THR A 90 3.68 -34.69 -35.85
C THR A 90 2.96 -33.32 -35.65
N ASP A 91 3.52 -32.31 -34.94
CA ASP A 91 3.34 -30.84 -35.23
C ASP A 91 4.27 -29.94 -34.34
N PRO A 92 4.95 -28.91 -34.89
CA PRO A 92 6.02 -28.14 -34.20
C PRO A 92 5.64 -26.81 -33.51
N ARG A 93 4.46 -26.64 -32.87
CA ARG A 93 4.06 -25.32 -32.31
C ARG A 93 3.44 -25.34 -30.89
N VAL A 94 4.25 -25.31 -29.83
CA VAL A 94 3.84 -25.04 -28.41
C VAL A 94 4.96 -24.29 -27.62
N THR A 95 4.65 -23.70 -26.44
CA THR A 95 5.57 -23.00 -25.49
C THR A 95 5.29 -23.31 -24.00
N GLN A 96 6.31 -23.15 -23.12
CA GLN A 96 6.87 -24.08 -22.08
C GLN A 96 6.26 -24.07 -20.66
N PRO A 97 5.99 -25.23 -20.04
CA PRO A 97 6.06 -25.41 -18.58
C PRO A 97 7.30 -26.25 -18.22
N ILE A 98 8.11 -25.79 -17.27
CA ILE A 98 9.37 -26.46 -16.88
C ILE A 98 9.15 -27.32 -15.63
N ALA A 99 9.50 -28.61 -15.71
CA ALA A 99 9.74 -29.45 -14.55
C ALA A 99 11.25 -29.56 -14.32
N LEU A 100 11.70 -29.23 -13.10
CA LEU A 100 13.09 -29.34 -12.68
C LEU A 100 13.25 -30.55 -11.75
N LEU A 101 14.21 -31.41 -12.08
CA LEU A 101 14.58 -32.59 -11.29
C LEU A 101 15.93 -32.35 -10.62
N ASP A 102 16.02 -32.63 -9.32
CA ASP A 102 17.27 -32.52 -8.54
C ASP A 102 17.45 -33.79 -7.69
N ASP A 103 18.58 -34.50 -7.87
CA ASP A 103 19.01 -35.69 -7.12
C ASP A 103 20.31 -35.36 -6.37
N ARG A 104 20.22 -35.18 -5.04
CA ARG A 104 21.35 -34.81 -4.17
C ARG A 104 21.72 -35.97 -3.21
N CYS A 105 22.17 -37.11 -3.75
CA CYS A 105 22.72 -38.20 -2.95
C CYS A 105 24.18 -37.94 -2.49
N ARG A 106 24.50 -38.24 -1.22
CA ARG A 106 25.84 -38.08 -0.62
C ARG A 106 26.84 -39.14 -1.14
N ARG A 107 28.03 -38.74 -1.61
CA ARG A 107 29.23 -39.62 -1.69
C ARG A 107 30.32 -39.11 -0.74
N MET A 108 30.99 -40.01 -0.02
CA MET A 108 32.21 -39.70 0.74
C MET A 108 33.46 -40.19 -0.01
N HIS A 109 34.54 -39.40 0.02
CA HIS A 109 35.91 -39.90 -0.16
C HIS A 109 36.65 -39.87 1.20
N HIS A 110 37.03 -41.08 1.63
CA HIS A 110 38.09 -41.53 2.56
C HIS A 110 38.36 -40.82 3.91
N SER A 111 37.96 -41.47 5.02
CA SER A 111 38.80 -42.09 6.08
C SER A 111 37.95 -42.38 7.35
N GLU A 112 38.06 -43.60 7.91
CA GLU A 112 37.10 -44.31 8.80
C GLU A 112 37.23 -44.04 10.35
N PRO A 113 36.63 -44.84 11.31
CA PRO A 113 35.21 -44.97 11.78
C PRO A 113 35.15 -45.00 13.36
N PRO A 114 34.19 -45.65 14.11
CA PRO A 114 32.84 -46.20 13.85
C PRO A 114 31.74 -45.80 14.89
N GLY A 115 30.45 -46.01 14.55
CA GLY A 115 29.36 -46.06 15.55
C GLY A 115 27.98 -45.66 15.05
N GLY A 116 27.36 -46.48 14.20
CA GLY A 116 25.95 -46.31 13.77
C GLY A 116 25.72 -46.82 12.35
N HIS A 117 24.84 -47.81 12.20
CA HIS A 117 24.55 -48.48 10.94
C HIS A 117 23.94 -47.53 9.89
N ILE A 118 24.79 -47.00 9.00
CA ILE A 118 24.43 -46.24 7.79
C ILE A 118 24.62 -47.16 6.59
N ARG A 119 23.78 -47.03 5.55
CA ARG A 119 24.04 -47.59 4.19
C ARG A 119 25.35 -46.98 3.65
N ARG A 120 26.50 -47.55 4.02
CA ARG A 120 27.83 -46.99 3.73
C ARG A 120 28.35 -47.26 2.32
N ASP A 121 27.76 -48.20 1.54
CA ASP A 121 28.46 -48.75 0.36
C ASP A 121 27.64 -48.89 -0.93
N ARG A 122 26.63 -48.05 -1.19
CA ARG A 122 26.01 -48.01 -2.53
C ARG A 122 25.89 -46.57 -2.99
N GLY A 123 26.46 -46.28 -4.17
CA GLY A 123 26.37 -44.99 -4.84
C GLY A 123 24.92 -44.60 -5.22
N PRO A 124 24.70 -43.66 -6.15
CA PRO A 124 23.36 -43.26 -6.58
C PRO A 124 22.49 -44.48 -6.90
N LEU A 125 21.19 -44.38 -6.62
CA LEU A 125 20.24 -45.45 -6.90
C LEU A 125 20.38 -45.88 -8.37
N SER A 126 20.57 -47.18 -8.62
CA SER A 126 20.51 -47.68 -10.00
C SER A 126 19.14 -47.33 -10.57
N SER A 127 19.03 -47.07 -11.86
CA SER A 127 17.76 -46.54 -12.37
C SER A 127 16.60 -47.55 -12.32
N SER A 128 16.88 -48.83 -12.05
CA SER A 128 15.87 -49.82 -11.65
C SER A 128 15.32 -49.59 -10.24
N GLN A 129 16.18 -49.20 -9.29
CA GLN A 129 15.83 -48.82 -7.93
C GLN A 129 15.16 -47.45 -7.90
N LEU A 130 15.68 -46.47 -8.64
CA LEU A 130 15.02 -45.18 -8.83
C LEU A 130 13.60 -45.38 -9.37
N LEU A 131 13.41 -46.20 -10.42
CA LEU A 131 12.09 -46.54 -10.97
C LEU A 131 11.19 -47.27 -9.95
N GLN A 132 11.75 -48.09 -9.06
CA GLN A 132 11.02 -48.80 -8.01
C GLN A 132 10.59 -47.84 -6.88
N GLU A 133 11.39 -46.83 -6.56
CA GLU A 133 11.08 -45.77 -5.59
C GLU A 133 10.13 -44.71 -6.16
N LEU A 134 10.25 -44.40 -7.45
CA LEU A 134 9.30 -43.59 -8.22
C LEU A 134 7.93 -44.26 -8.32
N LYS A 135 7.89 -45.59 -8.50
CA LYS A 135 6.65 -46.38 -8.46
C LYS A 135 5.99 -46.37 -7.07
N LYS A 136 6.78 -46.33 -5.99
CA LYS A 136 6.27 -46.18 -4.60
C LYS A 136 5.76 -44.75 -4.32
N SER A 137 6.32 -43.74 -4.98
CA SER A 137 5.96 -42.32 -4.84
C SER A 137 4.81 -41.87 -5.77
N ALA A 138 4.30 -42.78 -6.62
CA ALA A 138 3.24 -42.49 -7.60
C ALA A 138 1.97 -41.88 -6.98
N THR A 139 1.67 -42.20 -5.72
CA THR A 139 0.53 -41.61 -4.99
C THR A 139 0.72 -40.12 -4.70
N PHE A 140 1.92 -39.70 -4.27
CA PHE A 140 2.22 -38.28 -4.03
C PHE A 140 2.27 -37.50 -5.33
N LEU A 141 2.87 -38.08 -6.38
CA LEU A 141 2.89 -37.46 -7.70
C LEU A 141 1.49 -37.27 -8.28
N ALA A 142 0.61 -38.28 -8.19
CA ALA A 142 -0.76 -38.15 -8.70
C ALA A 142 -1.56 -37.03 -8.01
N ASP A 143 -1.48 -36.95 -6.68
CA ASP A 143 -2.14 -35.89 -5.90
C ASP A 143 -1.52 -34.51 -6.18
N PHE A 144 -0.19 -34.45 -6.33
CA PHE A 144 0.54 -33.25 -6.72
C PHE A 144 0.11 -32.72 -8.10
N PHE A 145 0.03 -33.59 -9.11
CA PHE A 145 -0.49 -33.25 -10.45
C PHE A 145 -1.93 -32.75 -10.37
N TYR A 146 -2.76 -33.40 -9.55
CA TYR A 146 -4.16 -33.00 -9.38
C TYR A 146 -4.29 -31.60 -8.75
N LYS A 147 -3.51 -31.30 -7.71
CA LYS A 147 -3.49 -29.98 -7.05
C LYS A 147 -2.92 -28.89 -7.96
N TYR A 148 -1.90 -29.22 -8.76
CA TYR A 148 -1.36 -28.31 -9.77
C TYR A 148 -2.38 -28.00 -10.87
N LEU A 149 -2.90 -29.02 -11.54
CA LEU A 149 -3.88 -28.84 -12.62
C LEU A 149 -5.18 -28.18 -12.11
N GLY A 150 -5.57 -28.51 -10.88
CA GLY A 150 -6.76 -28.00 -10.21
C GLY A 150 -6.66 -26.57 -9.65
N SER A 151 -5.53 -25.87 -9.81
CA SER A 151 -5.31 -24.51 -9.30
C SER A 151 -5.47 -24.40 -7.76
N ARG A 152 -4.95 -25.38 -6.99
CA ARG A 152 -5.19 -25.46 -5.54
C ARG A 152 -3.99 -25.02 -4.72
N THR A 153 -4.17 -23.97 -3.93
CA THR A 153 -3.22 -23.60 -2.88
C THR A 153 -3.21 -24.64 -1.76
N SER A 154 -2.04 -25.18 -1.42
CA SER A 154 -1.86 -26.15 -0.34
C SER A 154 -0.40 -26.21 0.13
N LEU A 155 -0.20 -26.70 1.34
CA LEU A 155 1.10 -26.89 1.99
C LEU A 155 0.94 -28.09 2.91
N GLY A 156 1.85 -29.05 2.83
CA GLY A 156 1.67 -30.28 3.60
C GLY A 156 2.89 -31.17 3.63
N ILE A 157 2.89 -32.02 4.66
CA ILE A 157 3.85 -33.11 4.86
C ILE A 157 3.07 -34.42 4.83
N HIS A 158 3.49 -35.34 3.97
CA HIS A 158 2.89 -36.65 3.79
C HIS A 158 3.80 -37.73 4.39
N ARG A 159 3.21 -38.58 5.25
CA ARG A 159 3.85 -39.77 5.82
C ARG A 159 2.86 -40.94 5.86
N PRO A 160 3.16 -42.11 5.29
CA PRO A 160 2.33 -43.30 5.48
C PRO A 160 2.38 -43.76 6.94
N MET A 161 1.22 -44.00 7.57
CA MET A 161 1.18 -44.56 8.94
C MET A 161 1.60 -46.04 9.00
N ARG A 162 1.51 -46.78 7.88
CA ARG A 162 2.02 -48.14 7.68
C ARG A 162 2.45 -48.32 6.21
N GLY A 163 3.60 -48.95 5.97
CA GLY A 163 4.17 -49.13 4.63
C GLY A 163 5.64 -48.70 4.55
N PRO A 164 6.28 -48.71 3.36
CA PRO A 164 7.67 -48.29 3.21
C PRO A 164 7.89 -46.87 3.76
N LEU A 165 9.06 -46.62 4.33
CA LEU A 165 9.51 -45.31 4.84
C LEU A 165 9.66 -44.35 3.65
N ILE A 166 8.57 -43.72 3.23
CA ILE A 166 8.58 -42.67 2.20
C ILE A 166 8.00 -41.39 2.80
N PHE A 167 8.52 -40.24 2.42
CA PHE A 167 7.99 -38.93 2.79
C PHE A 167 7.72 -38.09 1.54
N GLY A 168 6.79 -37.15 1.67
CA GLY A 168 6.54 -36.11 0.69
C GLY A 168 6.37 -34.76 1.38
N LEU A 169 7.10 -33.75 0.96
CA LEU A 169 6.94 -32.35 1.38
C LEU A 169 6.44 -31.60 0.15
N GLU A 170 5.25 -31.03 0.20
CA GLU A 170 4.70 -30.35 -0.96
C GLU A 170 4.10 -29.00 -0.63
N PHE A 171 4.13 -28.11 -1.61
CA PHE A 171 3.35 -26.89 -1.60
C PHE A 171 2.87 -26.52 -2.99
N HIS A 172 1.80 -25.75 -3.01
CA HIS A 172 1.18 -25.18 -4.19
C HIS A 172 0.75 -23.76 -3.84
N LEU A 173 1.24 -22.79 -4.58
CA LEU A 173 0.97 -21.36 -4.40
C LEU A 173 0.35 -20.83 -5.68
N GLN A 174 -0.97 -20.63 -5.65
CA GLN A 174 -1.70 -19.95 -6.72
C GLN A 174 -1.68 -18.45 -6.46
N PHE A 175 -1.47 -17.65 -7.50
CA PHE A 175 -1.45 -16.19 -7.43
C PHE A 175 -1.71 -15.56 -8.80
N TYR A 176 -1.68 -14.24 -8.85
CA TYR A 176 -1.89 -13.46 -10.07
C TYR A 176 -0.68 -12.57 -10.37
N VAL A 177 -0.37 -12.41 -11.65
CA VAL A 177 0.74 -11.58 -12.12
C VAL A 177 0.21 -10.47 -13.02
N TRP A 178 0.67 -9.25 -12.75
CA TRP A 178 0.45 -8.07 -13.59
C TRP A 178 1.60 -7.93 -14.59
N CYS A 179 1.28 -7.84 -15.88
CA CYS A 179 2.24 -7.64 -16.97
C CYS A 179 1.85 -6.42 -17.81
N GLU A 180 2.84 -5.60 -18.15
CA GLU A 180 2.68 -4.40 -18.98
C GLU A 180 3.48 -4.58 -20.28
N GLY A 181 2.87 -4.22 -21.41
CA GLY A 181 3.48 -4.30 -22.72
C GLY A 181 3.42 -5.69 -23.37
N GLY A 182 3.66 -5.73 -24.68
CA GLY A 182 3.66 -6.97 -25.48
C GLY A 182 2.26 -7.55 -25.77
N PRO A 183 2.20 -8.62 -26.59
CA PRO A 183 0.94 -9.29 -26.92
C PRO A 183 0.42 -10.11 -25.74
N GLN A 184 -0.91 -10.27 -25.64
CA GLN A 184 -1.50 -11.18 -24.67
C GLN A 184 -1.12 -12.63 -24.99
N PHE A 185 -0.48 -13.32 -24.04
CA PHE A 185 -0.23 -14.76 -24.13
C PHE A 185 -1.35 -15.58 -23.45
N PRO A 186 -2.32 -16.15 -24.18
CA PRO A 186 -3.31 -17.03 -23.58
C PRO A 186 -2.67 -18.33 -23.10
N ASP A 187 -3.16 -18.89 -21.99
CA ASP A 187 -2.76 -20.25 -21.60
C ASP A 187 -3.25 -21.24 -22.66
N LEU A 188 -2.30 -21.84 -23.37
CA LEU A 188 -2.56 -22.77 -24.46
C LEU A 188 -3.06 -24.13 -23.96
N ARG A 189 -2.87 -24.43 -22.67
CA ARG A 189 -3.39 -25.64 -22.02
C ARG A 189 -4.89 -25.45 -21.83
N LYS A 190 -5.69 -26.47 -22.14
CA LYS A 190 -7.17 -26.39 -22.08
C LYS A 190 -7.76 -27.40 -21.12
N LYS A 191 -8.82 -26.99 -20.40
CA LYS A 191 -9.73 -27.83 -19.62
C LYS A 191 -10.65 -28.63 -20.56
N ARG A 192 -11.37 -29.61 -20.03
CA ARG A 192 -12.31 -30.47 -20.79
C ARG A 192 -13.38 -29.68 -21.56
N ASN A 193 -13.79 -28.54 -21.01
CA ASN A 193 -14.77 -27.64 -21.60
C ASN A 193 -14.16 -26.68 -22.65
N GLY A 194 -12.93 -26.92 -23.09
CA GLY A 194 -12.23 -26.09 -24.10
C GLY A 194 -11.71 -24.76 -23.59
N LYS A 195 -11.96 -24.39 -22.33
CA LYS A 195 -11.44 -23.14 -21.73
C LYS A 195 -9.96 -23.29 -21.35
N PRO A 196 -9.18 -22.19 -21.32
CA PRO A 196 -7.79 -22.21 -20.83
C PRO A 196 -7.67 -22.79 -19.40
N LEU A 197 -6.53 -23.45 -19.12
CA LEU A 197 -6.23 -24.01 -17.80
C LEU A 197 -6.07 -22.91 -16.75
N ARG A 198 -5.34 -21.85 -17.11
CA ARG A 198 -5.25 -20.58 -16.39
C ARG A 198 -5.87 -19.45 -17.21
N GLN A 199 -6.49 -18.50 -16.53
CA GLN A 199 -7.09 -17.35 -17.20
C GLN A 199 -6.07 -16.23 -17.42
N SER A 200 -6.13 -15.62 -18.61
CA SER A 200 -5.50 -14.33 -18.90
C SER A 200 -6.59 -13.31 -19.18
N ARG A 201 -6.45 -12.10 -18.63
CA ARG A 201 -7.44 -11.02 -18.81
C ARG A 201 -6.74 -9.72 -19.19
N GLN A 202 -7.42 -8.91 -19.98
CA GLN A 202 -7.01 -7.55 -20.31
C GLN A 202 -8.03 -6.58 -19.72
N PRO A 203 -7.66 -5.75 -18.73
CA PRO A 203 -8.57 -4.77 -18.15
C PRO A 203 -8.67 -3.54 -19.06
N PHE A 204 -9.39 -3.66 -20.17
CA PHE A 204 -9.45 -2.66 -21.25
C PHE A 204 -10.02 -1.29 -20.85
N TYR A 205 -10.68 -1.20 -19.70
CA TYR A 205 -11.32 0.00 -19.15
C TYR A 205 -10.52 0.69 -18.02
N LEU A 206 -9.42 0.10 -17.55
CA LEU A 206 -8.51 0.74 -16.59
C LEU A 206 -7.43 1.51 -17.35
N LYS A 207 -7.79 2.59 -18.05
CA LYS A 207 -6.84 3.45 -18.78
C LYS A 207 -6.70 4.78 -18.05
N LEU A 208 -5.46 5.27 -17.90
CA LEU A 208 -5.18 6.57 -17.29
C LEU A 208 -5.35 7.75 -18.28
N GLY A 209 -5.89 7.49 -19.48
CA GLY A 209 -6.21 8.53 -20.47
C GLY A 209 -5.09 8.84 -21.46
N ASP A 210 -3.94 8.17 -21.38
CA ASP A 210 -2.82 8.33 -22.34
C ASP A 210 -2.98 7.36 -23.52
N ALA A 211 -2.94 7.89 -24.75
CA ALA A 211 -3.01 7.10 -25.98
C ALA A 211 -1.80 6.15 -26.15
N ASN A 212 -0.69 6.41 -25.44
CA ASN A 212 0.54 5.62 -25.48
C ASN A 212 0.70 4.65 -24.30
N GLU A 213 -0.33 4.41 -23.48
CA GLU A 213 -0.24 3.51 -22.34
C GLU A 213 0.00 2.04 -22.79
N PRO A 214 0.98 1.32 -22.21
CA PRO A 214 1.24 -0.07 -22.57
C PRO A 214 0.02 -0.95 -22.24
N GLN A 215 -0.27 -1.91 -23.13
CA GLN A 215 -1.34 -2.87 -22.89
C GLN A 215 -1.06 -3.67 -21.61
N VAL A 216 -2.08 -3.82 -20.78
CA VAL A 216 -1.98 -4.55 -19.52
C VAL A 216 -2.65 -5.89 -19.60
N HIS A 217 -2.00 -6.89 -19.03
CA HIS A 217 -2.53 -8.24 -18.93
C HIS A 217 -2.35 -8.76 -17.51
N ILE A 218 -3.39 -9.39 -16.98
CA ILE A 218 -3.37 -10.08 -15.70
C ILE A 218 -3.46 -11.58 -15.96
N TYR A 219 -2.55 -12.33 -15.35
CA TYR A 219 -2.39 -13.77 -15.56
C TYR A 219 -2.60 -14.53 -14.26
N GLU A 220 -3.44 -15.56 -14.30
CA GLU A 220 -3.53 -16.56 -13.23
C GLU A 220 -2.34 -17.51 -13.32
N THR A 221 -1.60 -17.70 -12.24
CA THR A 221 -0.39 -18.53 -12.23
C THR A 221 -0.32 -19.38 -10.98
N GLN A 222 0.42 -20.47 -11.05
CA GLN A 222 0.72 -21.31 -9.90
C GLN A 222 2.16 -21.79 -9.95
N VAL A 223 2.80 -21.79 -8.78
CA VAL A 223 4.06 -22.49 -8.53
C VAL A 223 3.79 -23.65 -7.57
N SER A 224 4.25 -24.84 -7.91
CA SER A 224 4.06 -26.06 -7.11
C SER A 224 5.36 -26.79 -6.95
N CYS A 225 5.66 -27.28 -5.76
CA CYS A 225 6.87 -28.03 -5.47
C CYS A 225 6.53 -29.30 -4.69
N LEU A 226 7.16 -30.42 -5.04
CA LEU A 226 7.11 -31.69 -4.34
C LEU A 226 8.54 -32.17 -4.10
N ILE A 227 8.90 -32.39 -2.84
CA ILE A 227 10.15 -33.04 -2.45
C ILE A 227 9.75 -34.39 -1.87
N ALA A 228 10.13 -35.48 -2.53
CA ALA A 228 9.75 -36.83 -2.12
C ALA A 228 10.99 -37.72 -2.05
N GLY A 229 11.03 -38.61 -1.05
CA GLY A 229 12.18 -39.47 -0.84
C GLY A 229 11.90 -40.58 0.16
N ILE A 230 12.90 -41.45 0.33
CA ILE A 230 12.86 -42.54 1.31
C ILE A 230 13.35 -42.01 2.67
N ASP A 231 14.44 -41.24 2.64
CA ASP A 231 15.12 -40.70 3.81
C ASP A 231 15.85 -39.37 3.46
N GLU A 232 16.57 -38.80 4.42
CA GLU A 232 17.26 -37.51 4.25
C GLU A 232 18.42 -37.54 3.25
N ASP A 233 18.92 -38.73 2.92
CA ASP A 233 20.07 -38.93 2.03
C ASP A 233 19.64 -39.37 0.61
N SER A 234 18.37 -39.71 0.39
CA SER A 234 17.82 -40.19 -0.89
C SER A 234 16.43 -39.61 -1.18
N TRP A 235 16.41 -38.50 -1.93
CA TRP A 235 15.21 -37.75 -2.27
C TRP A 235 15.34 -37.02 -3.60
N VAL A 236 14.19 -36.68 -4.19
CA VAL A 236 14.06 -35.94 -5.44
C VAL A 236 13.11 -34.76 -5.24
N ALA A 237 13.45 -33.61 -5.82
CA ALA A 237 12.57 -32.45 -5.90
C ALA A 237 11.97 -32.29 -7.31
N TYR A 238 10.69 -31.94 -7.36
CA TYR A 238 9.92 -31.59 -8.56
C TYR A 238 9.34 -30.20 -8.36
N GLN A 239 9.48 -29.31 -9.34
CA GLN A 239 8.78 -28.03 -9.34
C GLN A 239 8.10 -27.75 -10.66
N PHE A 240 6.82 -27.37 -10.61
CA PHE A 240 6.05 -26.89 -11.75
C PHE A 240 5.76 -25.41 -11.56
N ALA A 241 6.21 -24.58 -12.51
CA ALA A 241 5.95 -23.15 -12.53
C ALA A 241 5.22 -22.77 -13.82
N ASP A 242 4.10 -22.08 -13.69
CA ASP A 242 3.40 -21.48 -14.82
C ASP A 242 4.19 -20.26 -15.33
N THR A 243 4.75 -20.33 -16.53
CA THR A 243 5.53 -19.25 -17.18
C THR A 243 4.96 -18.80 -18.52
N TYR A 244 3.76 -19.28 -18.89
CA TYR A 244 3.12 -19.02 -20.19
C TYR A 244 2.96 -17.52 -20.53
N TYR A 245 2.91 -16.65 -19.52
CA TYR A 245 2.82 -15.20 -19.66
C TYR A 245 4.14 -14.53 -20.07
N GLN A 246 5.26 -15.26 -20.08
CA GLN A 246 6.60 -14.73 -20.40
C GLN A 246 6.97 -14.86 -21.89
N GLY A 247 6.17 -15.54 -22.70
CA GLY A 247 6.45 -15.79 -24.13
C GLY A 247 7.64 -16.73 -24.38
N LYS A 248 8.20 -16.72 -25.59
CA LYS A 248 9.41 -17.48 -25.98
C LYS A 248 10.68 -16.75 -25.51
N LYS A 249 10.92 -16.68 -24.20
CA LYS A 249 12.24 -16.27 -23.68
C LYS A 249 12.97 -17.52 -23.20
N PRO A 250 14.22 -17.77 -23.65
CA PRO A 250 15.05 -18.80 -23.05
C PRO A 250 15.23 -18.49 -21.56
N LEU A 251 15.08 -19.48 -20.69
CA LEU A 251 15.60 -19.36 -19.33
C LEU A 251 17.12 -19.27 -19.46
N ALA A 252 17.68 -18.09 -19.23
CA ALA A 252 19.12 -17.92 -19.21
C ALA A 252 19.70 -18.86 -18.13
N GLN A 253 20.39 -19.90 -18.57
CA GLN A 253 21.25 -20.76 -17.74
C GLN A 253 22.71 -20.33 -17.92
N ASP A 254 22.97 -19.03 -17.99
CA ASP A 254 24.34 -18.56 -18.11
C ASP A 254 25.00 -18.70 -16.73
N GLU A 255 25.89 -19.68 -16.60
CA GLU A 255 26.81 -19.80 -15.48
C GLU A 255 27.76 -18.59 -15.52
N GLU A 256 27.44 -17.55 -14.76
CA GLU A 256 28.30 -16.38 -14.64
C GLU A 256 29.25 -16.60 -13.45
N HIS A 257 30.56 -16.61 -13.73
CA HIS A 257 31.63 -16.71 -12.72
C HIS A 257 31.64 -17.98 -11.82
N GLY A 258 31.09 -19.10 -12.29
CA GLY A 258 31.13 -20.39 -11.56
C GLY A 258 30.05 -20.57 -10.50
N ILE A 259 29.07 -19.67 -10.43
CA ILE A 259 27.86 -19.78 -9.60
C ILE A 259 26.76 -20.39 -10.46
N LYS A 260 26.13 -21.48 -9.98
CA LYS A 260 25.05 -22.15 -10.70
C LYS A 260 23.71 -21.78 -10.05
N PRO A 261 22.82 -21.01 -10.68
CA PRO A 261 21.58 -20.59 -10.02
C PRO A 261 20.65 -21.79 -9.76
N ASP A 262 20.20 -21.98 -8.52
CA ASP A 262 19.23 -23.00 -8.14
C ASP A 262 17.84 -22.59 -8.65
N PRO A 263 17.31 -23.29 -9.67
CA PRO A 263 16.11 -22.87 -10.34
C PRO A 263 14.85 -23.12 -9.51
N LEU A 264 14.87 -24.00 -8.49
CA LEU A 264 13.74 -24.21 -7.58
C LEU A 264 13.53 -23.01 -6.65
N THR A 265 14.62 -22.31 -6.32
CA THR A 265 14.60 -21.04 -5.57
C THR A 265 14.32 -19.82 -6.46
N GLY A 266 14.23 -20.02 -7.77
CA GLY A 266 14.13 -18.93 -8.75
C GLY A 266 15.47 -18.26 -9.05
N GLY A 267 16.58 -18.95 -8.82
CA GLY A 267 17.95 -18.45 -9.06
C GLY A 267 18.53 -17.60 -7.94
N LEU A 268 17.89 -17.58 -6.76
CA LEU A 268 18.33 -16.78 -5.61
C LEU A 268 19.46 -17.42 -4.81
N PHE A 269 19.64 -18.73 -4.94
CA PHE A 269 20.69 -19.49 -4.27
C PHE A 269 21.59 -20.18 -5.26
N ASP A 270 22.85 -20.38 -4.88
CA ASP A 270 23.79 -21.18 -5.65
C ASP A 270 23.51 -22.68 -5.43
N ALA A 271 23.17 -23.36 -6.51
CA ALA A 271 22.96 -24.80 -6.58
C ALA A 271 24.21 -25.61 -6.22
N ASN A 272 25.40 -25.02 -6.34
CA ASN A 272 26.66 -25.66 -5.95
C ASN A 272 26.86 -25.67 -4.43
N ILE A 273 26.08 -24.90 -3.66
CA ILE A 273 26.10 -24.93 -2.20
C ILE A 273 25.23 -26.10 -1.71
N PRO A 274 25.81 -27.07 -1.00
CA PRO A 274 25.08 -28.27 -0.61
C PRO A 274 24.14 -27.98 0.58
N ASN A 275 22.84 -27.93 0.30
CA ASN A 275 21.79 -28.04 1.32
C ASN A 275 21.51 -29.53 1.53
N TRP A 276 21.91 -30.05 2.69
CA TRP A 276 22.07 -31.50 2.92
C TRP A 276 20.81 -32.23 3.32
N THR A 277 19.72 -31.54 3.70
CA THR A 277 18.48 -32.20 4.13
C THR A 277 17.26 -31.71 3.35
N PRO A 278 16.34 -32.63 2.96
CA PRO A 278 15.15 -32.29 2.18
C PRO A 278 14.20 -31.34 2.93
N ARG A 279 14.23 -31.37 4.27
CA ARG A 279 13.40 -30.55 5.15
C ARG A 279 13.86 -29.09 5.22
N GLU A 280 15.17 -28.87 5.33
CA GLU A 280 15.75 -27.52 5.26
C GLU A 280 15.56 -26.92 3.86
N TYR A 281 15.81 -27.72 2.83
CA TYR A 281 15.64 -27.31 1.45
C TYR A 281 14.19 -26.94 1.12
N PHE A 282 13.22 -27.71 1.60
CA PHE A 282 11.80 -27.41 1.48
C PHE A 282 11.44 -26.03 2.04
N LEU A 283 11.92 -25.69 3.24
CA LEU A 283 11.67 -24.39 3.86
C LEU A 283 12.26 -23.24 3.04
N ILE A 284 13.48 -23.38 2.53
CA ILE A 284 14.14 -22.37 1.69
C ILE A 284 13.36 -22.16 0.40
N VAL A 285 13.03 -23.24 -0.30
CA VAL A 285 12.28 -23.17 -1.56
C VAL A 285 10.88 -22.57 -1.32
N TYR A 286 10.21 -22.93 -0.23
CA TYR A 286 8.91 -22.35 0.12
C TYR A 286 9.01 -20.86 0.43
N GLU A 287 10.00 -20.42 1.23
CA GLU A 287 10.22 -19.00 1.53
C GLU A 287 10.43 -18.18 0.26
N CYS A 288 11.30 -18.65 -0.64
CA CYS A 288 11.60 -17.95 -1.90
C CYS A 288 10.36 -17.83 -2.80
N ARG A 289 9.57 -18.90 -2.92
CA ARG A 289 8.36 -18.89 -3.75
C ARG A 289 7.20 -18.13 -3.11
N LEU A 290 7.10 -18.14 -1.79
CA LEU A 290 6.15 -17.30 -1.06
C LEU A 290 6.51 -15.81 -1.21
N LYS A 291 7.79 -15.45 -1.13
CA LYS A 291 8.29 -14.10 -1.42
C LYS A 291 7.93 -13.64 -2.83
N GLN A 292 8.13 -14.52 -3.83
CA GLN A 292 7.76 -14.26 -5.22
C GLN A 292 6.25 -14.01 -5.35
N MET A 293 5.42 -14.89 -4.80
CA MET A 293 3.96 -14.73 -4.79
C MET A 293 3.56 -13.41 -4.14
N ARG A 294 4.11 -13.10 -2.96
CA ARG A 294 3.83 -11.86 -2.22
C ARG A 294 4.14 -10.63 -3.06
N HIS A 295 5.29 -10.58 -3.73
CA HIS A 295 5.65 -9.45 -4.59
C HIS A 295 4.70 -9.30 -5.78
N ALA A 296 4.36 -10.41 -6.44
CA ALA A 296 3.43 -10.40 -7.57
C ALA A 296 2.04 -9.86 -7.15
N MET A 297 1.53 -10.35 -6.02
CA MET A 297 0.23 -9.92 -5.49
C MET A 297 0.25 -8.47 -4.99
N HIS A 298 1.34 -8.04 -4.35
CA HIS A 298 1.51 -6.64 -3.94
C HIS A 298 1.51 -5.70 -5.14
N ASN A 299 2.29 -6.03 -6.18
CA ASN A 299 2.35 -5.25 -7.41
C ASN A 299 0.96 -5.14 -8.06
N LEU A 300 0.27 -6.28 -8.22
CA LEU A 300 -1.09 -6.33 -8.75
C LEU A 300 -2.05 -5.40 -7.99
N VAL A 301 -2.11 -5.52 -6.67
CA VAL A 301 -3.02 -4.72 -5.83
C VAL A 301 -2.67 -3.24 -5.91
N ALA A 302 -1.38 -2.89 -5.81
CA ALA A 302 -0.92 -1.51 -5.91
C ALA A 302 -1.24 -0.87 -7.26
N ARG A 303 -1.00 -1.59 -8.37
CA ARG A 303 -1.31 -1.11 -9.74
C ARG A 303 -2.81 -0.96 -9.95
N LEU A 304 -3.62 -1.88 -9.43
CA LEU A 304 -5.07 -1.75 -9.46
C LEU A 304 -5.55 -0.52 -8.69
N PHE A 305 -4.98 -0.25 -7.52
CA PHE A 305 -5.36 0.92 -6.73
C PHE A 305 -5.03 2.22 -7.46
N LEU A 306 -3.82 2.34 -8.01
CA LEU A 306 -3.43 3.50 -8.81
C LEU A 306 -4.40 3.74 -9.98
N ARG A 307 -4.87 2.68 -10.65
CA ARG A 307 -5.83 2.82 -11.76
C ARG A 307 -7.28 3.06 -11.32
N LEU A 308 -7.61 2.75 -10.07
CA LEU A 308 -8.93 2.98 -9.49
C LEU A 308 -9.03 4.35 -8.80
N GLU A 309 -7.90 5.00 -8.50
CA GLU A 309 -7.84 6.30 -7.85
C GLU A 309 -8.75 7.36 -8.52
N PRO A 310 -8.74 7.55 -9.86
CA PRO A 310 -9.59 8.57 -10.49
C PRO A 310 -11.10 8.31 -10.32
N TYR A 311 -11.48 7.07 -10.02
CA TYR A 311 -12.87 6.64 -9.88
C TYR A 311 -13.32 6.52 -8.41
N THR A 312 -12.39 6.70 -7.47
CA THR A 312 -12.62 6.52 -6.04
C THR A 312 -12.45 7.81 -5.21
N GLN A 313 -12.01 8.90 -5.86
CA GLN A 313 -11.99 10.24 -5.25
C GLN A 313 -13.41 10.79 -5.05
N ASP A 314 -13.67 11.34 -3.86
CA ASP A 314 -14.98 11.89 -3.47
C ASP A 314 -15.20 13.24 -4.19
N GLU A 315 -16.41 13.49 -4.71
CA GLU A 315 -16.79 14.73 -5.43
C GLU A 315 -16.59 16.01 -4.57
N GLY A 316 -16.33 15.88 -3.27
CA GLY A 316 -16.09 16.97 -2.35
C GLY A 316 -14.78 17.77 -2.57
N ASP A 317 -13.79 17.21 -3.27
CA ASP A 317 -12.47 17.85 -3.44
C ASP A 317 -12.28 18.61 -4.77
N MET A 318 -13.23 18.51 -5.72
CA MET A 318 -13.19 19.28 -6.99
C MET A 318 -13.77 20.71 -6.89
N ALA A 319 -14.10 21.20 -5.69
CA ALA A 319 -14.64 22.55 -5.50
C ALA A 319 -13.59 23.68 -5.48
N THR A 320 -12.32 23.41 -5.83
CA THR A 320 -11.25 24.44 -5.82
C THR A 320 -10.63 24.75 -7.19
N SER A 321 -11.04 24.08 -8.27
CA SER A 321 -10.75 24.49 -9.65
C SER A 321 -12.03 24.95 -10.33
N GLY A 322 -12.08 26.22 -10.74
CA GLY A 322 -13.24 26.91 -11.31
C GLY A 322 -13.73 26.42 -12.69
N GLU A 323 -13.64 25.13 -12.99
CA GLU A 323 -14.27 24.48 -14.14
C GLU A 323 -14.88 23.16 -13.66
N GLY A 324 -16.05 23.24 -13.00
CA GLY A 324 -16.85 22.07 -12.70
C GLY A 324 -17.35 21.44 -14.00
N ILE A 325 -16.67 20.39 -14.47
CA ILE A 325 -17.18 19.53 -15.52
C ILE A 325 -18.50 18.97 -15.00
N MET A 326 -19.61 19.36 -15.61
CA MET A 326 -20.89 18.70 -15.42
C MET A 326 -20.68 17.23 -15.81
N GLU A 327 -20.61 16.30 -14.85
CA GLU A 327 -20.40 14.88 -15.15
C GLU A 327 -21.53 14.38 -16.04
N THR A 328 -21.21 14.09 -17.29
CA THR A 328 -22.18 13.55 -18.24
C THR A 328 -22.63 12.16 -17.80
N MET A 329 -23.89 11.79 -18.09
CA MET A 329 -24.42 10.44 -17.82
C MET A 329 -23.55 9.31 -18.41
N GLY A 330 -22.83 9.59 -19.50
CA GLY A 330 -21.85 8.67 -20.09
C GLY A 330 -20.65 8.39 -19.18
N GLN A 331 -20.15 9.42 -18.47
CA GLN A 331 -19.04 9.30 -17.53
C GLN A 331 -19.44 8.47 -16.31
N LYS A 332 -20.63 8.74 -15.74
CA LYS A 332 -21.19 7.95 -14.62
C LYS A 332 -21.33 6.46 -14.98
N LYS A 333 -21.87 6.14 -16.16
CA LYS A 333 -21.98 4.76 -16.65
C LYS A 333 -20.62 4.10 -16.94
N LEU A 334 -19.59 4.87 -17.28
CA LEU A 334 -18.22 4.35 -17.43
C LEU A 334 -17.59 4.04 -16.06
N THR A 335 -17.65 4.98 -15.12
CA THR A 335 -17.18 4.82 -13.74
C THR A 335 -17.84 3.61 -13.07
N GLN A 336 -19.16 3.46 -13.23
CA GLN A 336 -19.89 2.31 -12.69
C GLN A 336 -19.38 0.97 -13.25
N ARG A 337 -19.10 0.89 -14.55
CA ARG A 337 -18.55 -0.33 -15.19
C ARG A 337 -17.16 -0.67 -14.66
N VAL A 338 -16.30 0.35 -14.49
CA VAL A 338 -14.95 0.17 -13.92
C VAL A 338 -15.03 -0.37 -12.50
N LEU A 339 -15.84 0.26 -11.64
CA LEU A 339 -16.03 -0.16 -10.25
C LEU A 339 -16.62 -1.57 -10.14
N ASN A 340 -17.59 -1.91 -11.00
CA ASN A 340 -18.18 -3.25 -11.03
C ASN A 340 -17.19 -4.35 -11.41
N GLU A 341 -16.25 -4.07 -12.32
CA GLU A 341 -15.21 -5.05 -12.60
C GLU A 341 -14.20 -5.14 -11.44
N ALA A 342 -13.81 -4.02 -10.84
CA ALA A 342 -12.97 -4.06 -9.64
C ALA A 342 -13.59 -4.96 -8.55
N ASN A 343 -14.92 -4.84 -8.37
CA ASN A 343 -15.71 -5.69 -7.47
C ASN A 343 -15.76 -7.16 -7.90
N ARG A 344 -15.44 -7.50 -9.14
CA ARG A 344 -15.33 -8.88 -9.63
C ARG A 344 -13.93 -9.45 -9.45
N PHE A 345 -12.89 -8.63 -9.61
CA PHE A 345 -11.49 -9.05 -9.62
C PHE A 345 -10.85 -9.06 -8.23
N LEU A 346 -11.09 -8.01 -7.42
CA LEU A 346 -10.53 -7.90 -6.08
C LEU A 346 -10.88 -9.10 -5.20
N PRO A 347 -12.11 -9.65 -5.18
CA PRO A 347 -12.42 -10.85 -4.41
C PRO A 347 -11.60 -12.08 -4.81
N GLN A 348 -11.25 -12.23 -6.09
CA GLN A 348 -10.44 -13.37 -6.56
C GLN A 348 -9.00 -13.25 -6.07
N THR A 349 -8.46 -12.03 -6.10
CA THR A 349 -7.12 -11.71 -5.58
C THR A 349 -7.06 -11.88 -4.07
N ILE A 350 -8.04 -11.33 -3.34
CA ILE A 350 -8.18 -11.49 -1.88
C ILE A 350 -8.27 -12.98 -1.53
N HIS A 351 -9.10 -13.75 -2.24
CA HIS A 351 -9.25 -15.18 -1.99
C HIS A 351 -7.92 -15.94 -2.09
N SER A 352 -7.11 -15.64 -3.11
CA SER A 352 -5.77 -16.23 -3.29
C SER A 352 -4.84 -15.92 -2.11
N ILE A 353 -4.83 -14.66 -1.65
CA ILE A 353 -4.07 -14.21 -0.47
C ILE A 353 -4.55 -14.94 0.79
N CYS A 354 -5.85 -14.94 1.05
CA CYS A 354 -6.45 -15.64 2.19
C CYS A 354 -6.06 -17.12 2.21
N LYS A 355 -6.08 -17.79 1.05
CA LYS A 355 -5.73 -19.21 0.97
C LYS A 355 -4.28 -19.48 1.31
N ALA A 356 -3.34 -18.62 0.90
CA ALA A 356 -1.94 -18.77 1.29
C ALA A 356 -1.74 -18.61 2.80
N ILE A 357 -2.38 -17.61 3.41
CA ILE A 357 -2.37 -17.37 4.86
C ILE A 357 -2.97 -18.56 5.62
N GLU A 358 -4.18 -18.99 5.24
CA GLU A 358 -4.90 -20.11 5.87
C GLU A 358 -4.08 -21.40 5.87
N VAL A 359 -3.42 -21.68 4.75
CA VAL A 359 -2.63 -22.88 4.55
C VAL A 359 -1.37 -22.86 5.40
N TRP A 360 -0.67 -21.72 5.48
CA TRP A 360 0.45 -21.55 6.41
C TRP A 360 0.00 -21.67 7.87
N ASP A 361 -1.08 -20.99 8.27
CA ASP A 361 -1.58 -21.04 9.65
C ASP A 361 -2.02 -22.43 10.09
N ARG A 362 -2.47 -23.25 9.15
CA ARG A 362 -2.75 -24.66 9.41
C ARG A 362 -1.46 -25.46 9.58
N PHE A 363 -0.50 -25.25 8.69
CA PHE A 363 0.78 -25.93 8.71
C PHE A 363 1.59 -25.60 9.98
N SER A 364 1.68 -24.32 10.34
CA SER A 364 2.37 -23.83 11.54
C SER A 364 1.79 -24.40 12.83
N ARG A 365 0.48 -24.65 12.89
CA ARG A 365 -0.16 -25.23 14.07
C ARG A 365 -0.06 -26.76 14.15
N ARG A 366 0.01 -27.46 13.01
CA ARG A 366 -0.12 -28.93 12.96
C ARG A 366 1.15 -29.63 12.53
N ASP A 367 1.71 -29.20 11.40
CA ASP A 367 2.69 -29.97 10.65
C ASP A 367 4.12 -29.47 10.92
N ILE A 368 4.30 -28.22 11.39
CA ILE A 368 5.63 -27.66 11.72
C ILE A 368 6.35 -28.44 12.82
N ALA A 369 5.61 -29.18 13.66
CA ALA A 369 6.18 -30.06 14.67
C ALA A 369 7.10 -31.12 14.07
N TYR A 370 6.87 -31.52 12.80
CA TYR A 370 7.75 -32.41 12.04
C TYR A 370 9.14 -31.81 11.75
N LEU A 371 9.27 -30.49 11.85
CA LEU A 371 10.51 -29.74 11.64
C LEU A 371 11.15 -29.30 12.97
N ALA A 372 10.56 -29.65 14.12
CA ALA A 372 10.96 -29.10 15.42
C ALA A 372 12.42 -29.42 15.81
N ASP A 373 12.98 -30.51 15.33
CA ASP A 373 14.39 -30.89 15.54
C ASP A 373 15.34 -29.96 14.78
N ILE A 374 15.08 -29.70 13.49
CA ILE A 374 15.89 -28.77 12.68
C ILE A 374 15.70 -27.31 13.09
N LEU A 375 14.58 -26.98 13.75
CA LEU A 375 14.32 -25.67 14.34
C LEU A 375 14.96 -25.47 15.72
N LYS A 376 15.38 -26.54 16.40
CA LYS A 376 16.07 -26.44 17.70
C LYS A 376 17.58 -26.57 17.57
N SER A 377 18.07 -27.16 16.48
CA SER A 377 19.51 -27.32 16.29
C SER A 377 20.16 -26.01 15.84
N ASP A 378 21.17 -25.55 16.59
CA ASP A 378 22.23 -24.68 16.05
C ASP A 378 23.06 -25.50 15.06
N SER A 379 22.46 -25.79 13.90
CA SER A 379 23.10 -26.52 12.81
C SER A 379 24.24 -25.66 12.27
N LYS A 380 25.45 -25.83 12.82
CA LYS A 380 26.71 -25.22 12.33
C LYS A 380 27.05 -25.58 10.86
N LYS A 381 26.19 -26.36 10.18
CA LYS A 381 26.41 -26.92 8.85
C LYS A 381 25.51 -26.32 7.76
N SER A 382 24.45 -25.59 8.11
CA SER A 382 23.58 -24.92 7.12
C SER A 382 23.97 -23.43 6.97
N PRO A 383 24.04 -22.87 5.74
CA PRO A 383 24.35 -21.46 5.52
C PRO A 383 23.33 -20.50 6.17
N ILE A 384 22.07 -20.95 6.31
CA ILE A 384 21.00 -20.19 6.94
C ILE A 384 20.27 -21.08 7.95
N PRO A 385 20.25 -20.73 9.24
CA PRO A 385 19.50 -21.48 10.24
C PRO A 385 17.99 -21.54 9.92
N SER A 386 17.41 -22.74 9.99
CA SER A 386 15.99 -23.00 9.65
C SER A 386 15.00 -22.13 10.44
N VAL A 387 15.34 -21.78 11.69
CA VAL A 387 14.55 -20.85 12.51
C VAL A 387 14.42 -19.49 11.84
N LYS A 388 15.53 -18.96 11.29
CA LYS A 388 15.52 -17.67 10.59
C LYS A 388 14.70 -17.75 9.30
N VAL A 389 14.70 -18.89 8.62
CA VAL A 389 13.85 -19.11 7.44
C VAL A 389 12.38 -19.09 7.81
N VAL A 390 11.99 -19.76 8.91
CA VAL A 390 10.61 -19.71 9.42
C VAL A 390 10.20 -18.29 9.82
N THR A 391 11.07 -17.54 10.52
CA THR A 391 10.79 -16.13 10.84
C THR A 391 10.56 -15.29 9.57
N ARG A 392 11.36 -15.46 8.52
CA ARG A 392 11.14 -14.77 7.23
C ARG A 392 9.83 -15.17 6.56
N ILE A 393 9.44 -16.44 6.66
CA ILE A 393 8.14 -16.92 6.18
C ILE A 393 7.01 -16.22 6.95
N GLU A 394 7.10 -16.13 8.28
CA GLU A 394 6.14 -15.42 9.12
C GLU A 394 6.05 -13.94 8.72
N ASP A 395 7.19 -13.26 8.51
CA ASP A 395 7.23 -11.88 8.01
C ASP A 395 6.53 -11.74 6.65
N HIS A 396 6.67 -12.73 5.76
CA HIS A 396 5.98 -12.74 4.46
C HIS A 396 4.48 -12.96 4.60
N ILE A 397 4.04 -13.79 5.54
CA ILE A 397 2.64 -14.04 5.84
C ILE A 397 1.99 -12.81 6.48
N ASP A 398 2.68 -12.12 7.38
CA ASP A 398 2.20 -10.88 7.99
C ASP A 398 2.05 -9.76 6.95
N ALA A 399 3.01 -9.64 6.04
CA ALA A 399 2.89 -8.73 4.90
C ALA A 399 1.70 -9.09 3.98
N LEU A 400 1.38 -10.39 3.81
CA LEU A 400 0.20 -10.84 3.07
C LEU A 400 -1.10 -10.52 3.82
N ARG A 401 -1.13 -10.61 5.16
CA ARG A 401 -2.28 -10.18 5.99
C ARG A 401 -2.55 -8.69 5.85
N ASP A 402 -1.49 -7.88 5.86
CA ASP A 402 -1.60 -6.44 5.61
C ASP A 402 -2.12 -6.14 4.20
N LEU A 403 -1.63 -6.87 3.19
CA LEU A 403 -2.10 -6.73 1.82
C LEU A 403 -3.56 -7.16 1.66
N GLN A 404 -3.97 -8.24 2.33
CA GLN A 404 -5.37 -8.70 2.38
C GLN A 404 -6.27 -7.58 2.90
N ARG A 405 -5.93 -7.00 4.06
CA ARG A 405 -6.71 -5.92 4.67
C ARG A 405 -6.89 -4.72 3.73
N ARG A 406 -5.80 -4.26 3.11
CA ARG A 406 -5.85 -3.15 2.14
C ARG A 406 -6.72 -3.47 0.91
N ALA A 407 -6.60 -4.70 0.40
CA ALA A 407 -7.41 -5.15 -0.73
C ALA A 407 -8.91 -5.24 -0.38
N GLU A 408 -9.25 -5.67 0.83
CA GLU A 408 -10.62 -5.70 1.35
C GLU A 408 -11.19 -4.29 1.53
N GLU A 409 -10.43 -3.36 2.11
CA GLU A 409 -10.83 -1.95 2.27
C GLU A 409 -11.16 -1.30 0.92
N GLN A 410 -10.31 -1.51 -0.09
CA GLN A 410 -10.54 -0.97 -1.44
C GLN A 410 -11.71 -1.64 -2.16
N ARG A 411 -11.90 -2.96 -1.99
CA ARG A 411 -13.11 -3.65 -2.48
C ARG A 411 -14.36 -3.01 -1.89
N ASP A 412 -14.38 -2.74 -0.59
CA ASP A 412 -15.55 -2.20 0.09
C ASP A 412 -15.83 -0.75 -0.33
N LEU A 413 -14.79 0.04 -0.57
CA LEU A 413 -14.90 1.37 -1.17
C LEU A 413 -15.50 1.31 -2.57
N CYS A 414 -14.95 0.46 -3.46
CA CYS A 414 -15.48 0.29 -4.82
C CYS A 414 -16.93 -0.21 -4.82
N ALA A 415 -17.30 -1.11 -3.92
CA ALA A 415 -18.67 -1.61 -3.76
C ALA A 415 -19.62 -0.53 -3.20
N GLY A 416 -19.14 0.33 -2.30
CA GLY A 416 -19.90 1.48 -1.80
C GLY A 416 -20.20 2.50 -2.89
N LEU A 417 -19.16 2.90 -3.64
CA LEU A 417 -19.27 3.88 -4.72
C LEU A 417 -20.11 3.37 -5.88
N ALA A 418 -19.95 2.10 -6.28
CA ALA A 418 -20.77 1.50 -7.33
C ALA A 418 -22.27 1.56 -6.99
N ARG A 419 -22.65 1.28 -5.73
CA ARG A 419 -24.03 1.38 -5.25
C ARG A 419 -24.54 2.81 -5.23
N LYS A 420 -23.72 3.76 -4.76
CA LYS A 420 -24.07 5.20 -4.76
C LYS A 420 -24.35 5.69 -6.18
N LEU A 421 -23.47 5.33 -7.12
CA LEU A 421 -23.57 5.73 -8.51
C LEU A 421 -24.75 5.07 -9.23
N GLU A 422 -25.04 3.80 -8.91
CA GLU A 422 -26.24 3.11 -9.39
C GLU A 422 -27.52 3.84 -8.97
N MET A 423 -27.62 4.25 -7.70
CA MET A 423 -28.76 5.03 -7.21
C MET A 423 -28.90 6.38 -7.93
N GLN A 424 -27.79 7.09 -8.14
CA GLN A 424 -27.79 8.37 -8.87
C GLN A 424 -28.25 8.21 -10.32
N ILE A 425 -27.73 7.20 -11.02
CA ILE A 425 -28.11 6.88 -12.42
C ILE A 425 -29.62 6.59 -12.49
N VAL A 426 -30.15 5.77 -11.58
CA VAL A 426 -31.59 5.43 -11.54
C VAL A 426 -32.45 6.65 -11.23
N MET A 427 -32.02 7.53 -10.31
CA MET A 427 -32.75 8.76 -9.99
C MET A 427 -32.79 9.73 -11.18
N GLU A 428 -31.67 9.95 -11.86
CA GLU A 428 -31.60 10.83 -13.03
C GLU A 428 -32.42 10.28 -14.20
N ASP A 429 -32.36 8.97 -14.47
CA ASP A 429 -33.19 8.33 -15.51
C ASP A 429 -34.70 8.48 -15.19
N ASN A 430 -35.09 8.38 -13.91
CA ASN A 430 -36.46 8.62 -13.46
C ASN A 430 -36.88 10.09 -13.58
N GLU A 431 -36.01 11.04 -13.24
CA GLU A 431 -36.29 12.48 -13.36
C GLU A 431 -36.41 12.91 -14.82
N VAL A 432 -35.55 12.41 -15.71
CA VAL A 432 -35.65 12.63 -17.16
C VAL A 432 -36.98 12.10 -17.70
N THR A 433 -37.38 10.90 -17.27
CA THR A 433 -38.67 10.30 -17.65
C THR A 433 -39.86 11.15 -17.16
N ALA A 434 -39.80 11.65 -15.92
CA ALA A 434 -40.84 12.51 -15.35
C ALA A 434 -40.93 13.88 -16.06
N ARG A 435 -39.79 14.50 -16.38
CA ARG A 435 -39.75 15.77 -17.15
C ARG A 435 -40.30 15.59 -18.57
N GLN A 436 -40.04 14.45 -19.20
CA GLN A 436 -40.56 14.14 -20.53
C GLN A 436 -42.09 13.98 -20.50
N GLN A 437 -42.64 13.32 -19.47
CA GLN A 437 -44.10 13.26 -19.25
C GLN A 437 -44.72 14.65 -19.01
N ALA A 438 -44.11 15.48 -18.17
CA ALA A 438 -44.59 16.84 -17.89
C ALA A 438 -44.56 17.77 -19.12
N GLY A 439 -43.53 17.66 -19.97
CA GLY A 439 -43.44 18.41 -21.24
C GLY A 439 -44.54 18.02 -22.22
N THR A 440 -44.96 16.76 -22.21
CA THR A 440 -46.06 16.26 -23.07
C THR A 440 -47.40 16.87 -22.66
N GLU A 441 -47.67 16.96 -21.36
CA GLU A 441 -48.86 17.61 -20.81
C GLU A 441 -48.86 19.14 -21.04
N MET A 442 -47.72 19.82 -20.85
CA MET A 442 -47.57 21.26 -21.14
C MET A 442 -47.87 21.59 -22.62
N THR A 443 -47.40 20.76 -23.55
CA THR A 443 -47.68 20.93 -24.99
C THR A 443 -49.18 20.82 -25.27
N ARG A 444 -49.88 19.94 -24.56
CA ARG A 444 -51.34 19.77 -24.64
C ARG A 444 -52.09 21.02 -24.14
N TYR A 445 -51.64 21.63 -23.05
CA TYR A 445 -52.18 22.89 -22.53
C TYR A 445 -51.95 24.07 -23.48
N TRP A 446 -50.74 24.22 -24.03
CA TRP A 446 -50.44 25.29 -25.00
C TRP A 446 -51.24 25.16 -26.30
N THR A 447 -51.47 23.93 -26.77
CA THR A 447 -52.34 23.67 -27.94
C THR A 447 -53.79 24.08 -27.64
N GLY A 448 -54.29 23.78 -26.44
CA GLY A 448 -55.62 24.21 -25.99
C GLY A 448 -55.77 25.73 -25.87
N ILE A 449 -54.77 26.42 -25.31
CA ILE A 449 -54.75 27.89 -25.22
C ILE A 449 -54.70 28.52 -26.61
N GLY A 450 -53.86 28.00 -27.52
CA GLY A 450 -53.79 28.50 -28.91
C GLY A 450 -55.13 28.44 -29.64
N LEU A 451 -55.89 27.36 -29.48
CA LEU A 451 -57.23 27.19 -30.07
C LEU A 451 -58.27 28.19 -29.52
N VAL A 452 -58.16 28.58 -28.25
CA VAL A 452 -59.10 29.52 -27.62
C VAL A 452 -58.80 30.99 -27.96
N PHE A 453 -57.53 31.34 -28.18
CA PHE A 453 -57.12 32.73 -28.41
C PHE A 453 -57.06 33.14 -29.89
N LEU A 454 -57.00 32.19 -30.82
CA LEU A 454 -57.03 32.41 -32.27
C LEU A 454 -58.23 33.26 -32.76
N PRO A 455 -59.47 33.03 -32.28
CA PRO A 455 -60.62 33.87 -32.62
C PRO A 455 -60.49 35.30 -32.07
N LEU A 456 -59.88 35.47 -30.89
CA LEU A 456 -59.75 36.77 -30.22
C LEU A 456 -58.77 37.70 -30.94
N THR A 457 -57.68 37.13 -31.48
CA THR A 457 -56.69 37.86 -32.28
C THR A 457 -57.21 38.25 -33.66
N ALA A 458 -58.06 37.41 -34.26
CA ALA A 458 -58.69 37.72 -35.55
C ALA A 458 -59.67 38.90 -35.42
N VAL A 459 -60.43 38.96 -34.33
CA VAL A 459 -61.36 40.07 -34.06
C VAL A 459 -60.60 41.39 -33.81
N THR A 460 -59.49 41.36 -33.08
CA THR A 460 -58.67 42.58 -32.85
C THR A 460 -58.00 43.09 -34.13
N GLY A 461 -57.60 42.20 -35.05
CA GLY A 461 -57.10 42.60 -36.37
C GLY A 461 -58.15 43.29 -37.24
N ILE A 462 -59.42 42.84 -37.19
CA ILE A 462 -60.55 43.46 -37.92
C ILE A 462 -60.85 44.86 -37.37
N PHE A 463 -60.80 45.07 -36.04
CA PHE A 463 -61.04 46.38 -35.43
C PHE A 463 -59.91 47.40 -35.72
N MET A 464 -58.65 46.97 -35.84
CA MET A 464 -57.56 47.86 -36.27
C MET A 464 -57.69 48.31 -37.73
N LEU A 465 -58.21 47.46 -38.62
CA LEU A 465 -58.46 47.80 -40.03
C LEU A 465 -59.60 48.81 -40.20
N ILE A 466 -60.65 48.74 -39.37
CA ILE A 466 -61.78 49.68 -39.41
C ILE A 466 -61.38 51.05 -38.81
N GLY A 467 -60.53 51.06 -37.78
CA GLY A 467 -60.01 52.30 -37.17
C GLY A 467 -59.12 53.15 -38.10
N ALA A 468 -58.46 52.54 -39.08
CA ALA A 468 -57.60 53.24 -40.04
C ALA A 468 -58.38 53.98 -41.15
N VAL A 469 -59.65 53.60 -41.41
CA VAL A 469 -60.47 54.20 -42.50
C VAL A 469 -61.19 55.48 -42.04
N VAL A 470 -61.39 55.68 -40.74
CA VAL A 470 -62.16 56.83 -40.20
C VAL A 470 -61.31 58.12 -40.07
N PHE A 471 -59.99 58.05 -40.26
CA PHE A 471 -59.08 59.20 -40.07
C PHE A 471 -59.01 60.19 -41.25
N PHE A 472 -59.80 59.99 -42.32
CA PHE A 472 -59.86 60.86 -43.50
C PHE A 472 -61.29 61.37 -43.76
N GLN A 473 -61.86 62.18 -42.87
CA GLN A 473 -62.77 63.26 -43.29
C GLN A 473 -62.98 64.31 -42.20
N LYS A 474 -62.77 65.57 -42.60
CA LYS A 474 -62.71 66.78 -41.77
C LYS A 474 -64.10 67.40 -41.65
N ARG A 475 -64.78 67.29 -40.50
CA ARG A 475 -65.82 68.25 -40.04
C ARG A 475 -66.26 68.00 -38.60
N SER A 476 -66.23 69.07 -37.80
CA SER A 476 -66.94 69.31 -36.52
C SER A 476 -66.96 68.17 -35.48
N MET A 477 -66.02 68.24 -34.54
CA MET A 477 -65.73 67.26 -33.49
C MET A 477 -66.64 67.40 -32.24
N ASN A 478 -67.79 68.08 -32.32
CA ASN A 478 -68.62 68.36 -31.14
C ASN A 478 -69.93 67.56 -31.03
N ASP A 479 -70.32 66.77 -32.04
CA ASP A 479 -71.57 65.97 -31.97
C ASP A 479 -71.34 64.44 -31.97
N GLN A 480 -70.09 63.95 -31.99
CA GLN A 480 -69.79 62.51 -32.03
C GLN A 480 -69.14 61.95 -30.75
N LEU A 481 -68.80 62.80 -29.77
CA LEU A 481 -68.19 62.36 -28.51
C LEU A 481 -69.21 61.99 -27.43
N ASP A 482 -70.48 62.40 -27.55
CA ASP A 482 -71.53 62.05 -26.58
C ASP A 482 -72.21 60.69 -26.85
N THR A 483 -71.88 60.01 -27.96
CA THR A 483 -72.46 58.68 -28.28
C THR A 483 -71.50 57.52 -28.01
N ILE A 484 -70.22 57.78 -27.68
CA ILE A 484 -69.20 56.74 -27.43
C ILE A 484 -68.96 56.51 -25.92
N PHE A 485 -69.38 57.42 -25.04
CA PHE A 485 -69.12 57.34 -23.58
C PHE A 485 -70.34 57.03 -22.69
N SER A 486 -71.40 56.42 -23.21
CA SER A 486 -72.54 55.93 -22.41
C SER A 486 -72.53 54.40 -22.27
N GLY A 487 -71.50 53.83 -21.64
CA GLY A 487 -71.46 52.40 -21.35
C GLY A 487 -70.30 52.02 -20.42
N ASP A 488 -70.62 51.23 -19.40
CA ASP A 488 -69.85 50.89 -18.20
C ASP A 488 -68.46 50.22 -18.39
N TRP A 489 -67.44 50.95 -18.87
CA TRP A 489 -66.06 50.45 -19.00
C TRP A 489 -65.24 50.45 -17.68
N ARG A 490 -65.81 51.00 -16.59
CA ARG A 490 -65.12 51.10 -15.28
C ARG A 490 -65.00 49.76 -14.55
N PHE A 491 -65.80 48.75 -14.93
CA PHE A 491 -65.76 47.42 -14.30
C PHE A 491 -64.66 46.51 -14.87
N ILE A 492 -64.37 46.61 -16.17
CA ILE A 492 -63.38 45.75 -16.85
C ILE A 492 -61.95 46.20 -16.55
N PHE A 493 -61.70 47.51 -16.52
CA PHE A 493 -60.37 48.07 -16.21
C PHE A 493 -59.92 47.81 -14.76
N ARG A 494 -60.87 47.76 -13.80
CA ARG A 494 -60.56 47.47 -12.38
C ARG A 494 -60.13 46.02 -12.14
N LYS A 495 -60.63 45.04 -12.91
CA LYS A 495 -60.20 43.64 -12.76
C LYS A 495 -58.83 43.37 -13.38
N GLN A 496 -58.48 44.04 -14.47
CA GLN A 496 -57.16 43.87 -15.10
C GLN A 496 -56.02 44.52 -14.29
N LEU A 497 -56.26 45.68 -13.64
CA LEU A 497 -55.27 46.26 -12.71
C LEU A 497 -55.09 45.44 -11.42
N PHE A 498 -56.14 44.78 -10.93
CA PHE A 498 -56.05 43.95 -9.72
C PHE A 498 -55.14 42.73 -9.92
N PHE A 499 -55.20 42.08 -11.08
CA PHE A 499 -54.30 40.97 -11.41
C PHE A 499 -52.84 41.40 -11.64
N LEU A 500 -52.61 42.62 -12.15
CA LEU A 500 -51.27 43.18 -12.28
C LEU A 500 -50.67 43.57 -10.92
N PHE A 501 -51.49 44.00 -9.96
CA PHE A 501 -51.05 44.36 -8.61
C PHE A 501 -50.69 43.13 -7.76
N VAL A 502 -51.47 42.03 -7.87
CA VAL A 502 -51.17 40.76 -7.18
C VAL A 502 -49.92 40.08 -7.75
N ALA A 503 -49.63 40.25 -9.05
CA ALA A 503 -48.40 39.73 -9.65
C ALA A 503 -47.12 40.48 -9.19
N ILE A 504 -47.24 41.76 -8.79
CA ILE A 504 -46.10 42.57 -8.32
C ILE A 504 -45.83 42.38 -6.82
N GLU A 505 -46.84 42.05 -6.01
CA GLU A 505 -46.64 41.71 -4.59
C GLU A 505 -46.05 40.30 -4.37
N VAL A 506 -46.30 39.34 -5.26
CA VAL A 506 -45.70 37.99 -5.15
C VAL A 506 -44.22 37.94 -5.61
N LEU A 507 -43.79 38.92 -6.42
CA LEU A 507 -42.40 38.99 -6.93
C LEU A 507 -41.44 39.83 -6.07
N THR A 508 -41.90 40.42 -4.96
CA THR A 508 -41.06 41.27 -4.09
C THR A 508 -40.85 40.71 -2.67
N ALA A 509 -41.40 39.54 -2.35
CA ALA A 509 -41.27 38.92 -1.03
C ALA A 509 -40.08 37.93 -0.88
N ASP A 510 -39.48 37.44 -1.97
CA ASP A 510 -38.41 36.42 -1.90
C ASP A 510 -36.98 36.98 -2.07
N MET A 511 -36.85 38.30 -2.27
CA MET A 511 -35.55 38.96 -2.50
C MET A 511 -34.94 39.65 -1.27
N PHE A 512 -35.66 39.76 -0.14
CA PHE A 512 -35.21 40.54 1.02
C PHE A 512 -34.58 39.74 2.17
N ASP A 513 -34.54 38.40 2.09
CA ASP A 513 -33.94 37.57 3.15
C ASP A 513 -32.50 37.11 2.86
N ARG A 514 -31.92 37.50 1.70
CA ARG A 514 -30.53 37.15 1.33
C ARG A 514 -29.50 38.25 1.53
N ILE A 515 -29.88 39.42 2.04
CA ILE A 515 -28.97 40.58 2.22
C ILE A 515 -28.59 40.84 3.69
N LYS A 516 -29.28 40.24 4.68
CA LYS A 516 -28.94 40.46 6.10
C LYS A 516 -27.88 39.51 6.68
N THR A 517 -27.45 38.48 5.97
CA THR A 517 -26.45 37.50 6.46
C THR A 517 -25.02 37.76 5.97
N LYS A 518 -24.77 38.85 5.24
CA LYS A 518 -23.40 39.27 4.82
C LYS A 518 -22.91 40.56 5.49
N ALA A 519 -23.73 41.24 6.30
CA ALA A 519 -23.34 42.43 7.04
C ALA A 519 -22.83 42.15 8.47
N LEU A 520 -23.02 40.93 9.00
CA LEU A 520 -22.53 40.57 10.34
C LEU A 520 -21.11 39.96 10.35
N LEU A 521 -20.58 39.56 9.18
CA LEU A 521 -19.21 39.03 9.05
C LEU A 521 -18.16 40.10 8.75
N VAL A 522 -18.56 41.34 8.43
CA VAL A 522 -17.63 42.48 8.25
C VAL A 522 -17.49 43.29 9.55
N ALA A 523 -18.41 43.16 10.50
CA ALA A 523 -18.33 43.81 11.82
C ALA A 523 -17.47 43.04 12.86
N CYS A 524 -17.11 41.78 12.60
CA CYS A 524 -16.14 41.04 13.44
C CYS A 524 -14.68 41.17 12.95
N LEU A 525 -14.44 41.84 11.81
CA LEU A 525 -13.10 42.06 11.25
C LEU A 525 -12.50 43.44 11.60
N VAL A 526 -13.18 44.25 12.41
CA VAL A 526 -12.74 45.63 12.76
C VAL A 526 -12.42 45.81 14.27
N PHE A 527 -12.49 44.75 15.09
CA PHE A 527 -11.99 44.78 16.48
C PHE A 527 -10.64 44.08 16.68
N SER A 528 -9.85 43.90 15.61
CA SER A 528 -8.40 43.62 15.71
C SER A 528 -7.58 44.88 15.40
N GLY A 529 -8.01 46.01 15.96
CA GLY A 529 -7.30 47.27 15.90
C GLY A 529 -6.19 47.32 16.95
N SER A 530 -4.95 47.16 16.50
CA SER A 530 -3.75 47.78 17.06
C SER A 530 -3.47 47.53 18.55
N ALA A 531 -2.94 46.34 18.86
CA ALA A 531 -1.80 46.31 19.76
C ALA A 531 -0.60 46.82 18.93
N LEU A 532 -0.28 48.10 19.10
CA LEU A 532 1.01 48.67 18.70
C LEU A 532 2.11 47.68 19.14
N PRO A 533 3.14 47.41 18.31
CA PRO A 533 4.28 46.64 18.78
C PRO A 533 4.90 47.42 19.93
N ASN A 534 4.69 46.95 21.16
CA ASN A 534 5.51 47.35 22.28
C ASN A 534 6.94 47.03 21.84
N GLY A 535 7.72 48.08 21.60
CA GLY A 535 9.07 48.05 21.01
C GLY A 535 10.12 47.42 21.93
N ASN A 536 9.82 46.27 22.55
CA ASN A 536 10.73 45.62 23.49
C ASN A 536 10.71 44.08 23.48
N GLU A 537 10.05 43.40 22.54
CA GLU A 537 10.20 41.95 22.42
C GLU A 537 11.39 41.58 21.51
N LYS A 538 12.57 41.45 22.13
CA LYS A 538 13.81 40.94 21.50
C LYS A 538 13.79 39.42 21.26
N ARG A 539 12.61 38.76 21.31
CA ARG A 539 12.46 37.30 21.26
C ARG A 539 11.31 36.88 20.33
N HIS A 540 11.31 35.63 19.88
CA HIS A 540 10.28 35.02 19.05
C HIS A 540 10.22 33.49 19.25
N TRP A 541 9.19 32.84 18.68
CA TRP A 541 9.04 31.38 18.71
C TRP A 541 9.82 30.72 17.58
N VAL A 542 10.65 29.74 17.94
CA VAL A 542 11.38 28.88 16.99
C VAL A 542 11.11 27.43 17.36
N GLY A 543 10.71 26.59 16.40
CA GLY A 543 10.56 25.17 16.63
C GLY A 543 11.92 24.56 16.99
N THR A 544 12.05 23.98 18.18
CA THR A 544 13.27 23.27 18.62
C THR A 544 13.18 21.77 18.35
N TRP A 545 11.97 21.27 18.11
CA TRP A 545 11.68 19.93 17.66
C TRP A 545 10.36 19.97 16.88
N ALA A 546 10.28 19.19 15.81
CA ALA A 546 9.06 18.98 15.06
C ALA A 546 9.11 17.59 14.41
N SER A 547 7.94 17.09 14.03
CA SER A 547 7.77 15.87 13.25
C SER A 547 6.69 16.06 12.20
N MET A 548 6.84 15.43 11.04
CA MET A 548 5.82 15.43 9.99
C MET A 548 4.54 14.74 10.49
N PRO A 549 3.39 15.44 10.56
CA PRO A 549 2.14 14.81 10.95
C PRO A 549 1.65 13.87 9.84
N GLN A 550 1.24 12.66 10.23
CA GLN A 550 0.69 11.61 9.35
C GLN A 550 -0.66 11.13 9.88
N GLU A 551 -1.52 10.65 8.97
CA GLU A 551 -2.58 9.73 9.37
C GLU A 551 -1.91 8.42 9.81
N VAL A 552 -2.24 7.95 11.00
CA VAL A 552 -1.67 6.69 11.51
C VAL A 552 -2.34 5.52 10.82
N GLU A 553 -1.57 4.68 10.13
CA GLU A 553 -2.12 3.47 9.51
C GLU A 553 -2.59 2.47 10.56
N PRO A 554 -3.57 1.59 10.25
CA PRO A 554 -4.13 0.65 11.22
C PRO A 554 -3.11 -0.20 12.00
N ALA A 555 -2.01 -0.61 11.34
CA ALA A 555 -0.94 -1.40 11.95
C ALA A 555 -0.08 -0.61 12.96
N ASN A 556 -0.09 0.72 12.85
CA ASN A 556 0.70 1.65 13.68
C ASN A 556 -0.16 2.36 14.76
N LEU A 557 -1.45 2.01 14.86
CA LEU A 557 -2.32 2.44 15.95
C LEU A 557 -1.82 1.91 17.29
N ALA A 558 -2.26 2.53 18.38
CA ALA A 558 -1.91 2.07 19.72
C ALA A 558 -2.35 0.61 19.91
N PRO A 559 -1.49 -0.26 20.47
CA PRO A 559 -1.86 -1.65 20.72
C PRO A 559 -3.02 -1.74 21.73
N ALA A 560 -3.79 -2.83 21.65
CA ALA A 560 -4.77 -3.16 22.67
C ALA A 560 -4.10 -3.28 24.06
N PRO A 561 -4.75 -2.85 25.16
CA PRO A 561 -6.12 -2.30 25.25
C PRO A 561 -6.20 -0.77 25.10
N PHE A 562 -5.16 -0.12 24.57
CA PHE A 562 -5.09 1.35 24.48
C PHE A 562 -5.62 1.89 23.16
N GLY A 563 -5.86 1.04 22.17
CA GLY A 563 -6.42 1.39 20.88
C GLY A 563 -6.51 0.15 19.99
N GLY A 564 -6.33 0.37 18.69
CA GLY A 564 -6.31 -0.66 17.66
C GLY A 564 -7.27 -0.32 16.52
N ALA A 565 -7.14 -1.05 15.41
CA ALA A 565 -7.93 -0.83 14.20
C ALA A 565 -9.45 -0.93 14.46
N ASP A 566 -9.84 -1.86 15.33
CA ASP A 566 -11.24 -2.15 15.70
C ASP A 566 -11.71 -1.42 16.97
N ALA A 567 -10.85 -0.62 17.60
CA ALA A 567 -11.21 0.10 18.81
C ALA A 567 -12.18 1.24 18.49
N ALA A 568 -13.26 1.36 19.26
CA ALA A 568 -14.22 2.45 19.13
C ALA A 568 -13.59 3.84 19.38
N ALA A 569 -12.56 3.88 20.23
CA ALA A 569 -11.77 5.06 20.50
C ALA A 569 -10.29 4.72 20.72
N GLN A 570 -9.40 5.59 20.25
CA GLN A 570 -7.97 5.52 20.53
C GLN A 570 -7.68 6.24 21.85
N PHE A 571 -6.84 5.63 22.68
CA PHE A 571 -6.40 6.12 23.98
C PHE A 571 -7.53 6.38 24.97
N GLU A 572 -8.65 5.66 24.89
CA GLU A 572 -9.73 5.78 25.87
C GLU A 572 -9.23 5.49 27.30
N ASN A 573 -9.55 6.40 28.22
CA ASN A 573 -9.08 6.40 29.60
C ASN A 573 -7.57 6.07 29.69
N THR A 574 -6.75 6.70 28.85
CA THR A 574 -5.32 6.35 28.73
C THR A 574 -4.44 7.58 28.87
N THR A 575 -3.39 7.45 29.66
CA THR A 575 -2.23 8.34 29.65
C THR A 575 -1.20 7.80 28.66
N LEU A 576 -0.84 8.61 27.68
CA LEU A 576 0.24 8.40 26.74
C LEU A 576 1.43 9.26 27.15
N ARG A 577 2.62 8.67 27.27
CA ARG A 577 3.89 9.35 27.60
C ARG A 577 4.89 9.16 26.47
N GLN A 578 5.34 10.26 25.89
CA GLN A 578 6.23 10.30 24.73
C GLN A 578 7.48 11.10 25.05
N THR A 579 8.59 10.81 24.36
CA THR A 579 9.84 11.58 24.51
C THR A 579 10.23 12.26 23.20
N PHE A 580 10.69 13.51 23.28
CA PHE A 580 11.16 14.31 22.14
C PHE A 580 12.58 14.85 22.38
N HIS A 581 13.43 14.85 21.37
CA HIS A 581 14.82 15.31 21.45
C HIS A 581 14.94 16.77 20.97
N MET A 582 15.37 17.68 21.84
CA MET A 582 15.41 19.11 21.54
C MET A 582 16.72 19.49 20.83
N SER A 583 16.66 20.23 19.72
CA SER A 583 17.88 20.75 19.08
C SER A 583 18.51 21.92 19.84
N ILE A 584 17.73 22.91 20.27
CA ILE A 584 18.18 24.09 21.02
C ILE A 584 17.56 24.17 22.41
N GLY A 585 18.19 24.95 23.30
CA GLY A 585 17.68 25.22 24.64
C GLY A 585 16.73 26.41 24.70
N ALA A 586 15.93 26.50 25.77
CA ALA A 586 15.10 27.66 26.09
C ALA A 586 14.71 27.69 27.56
N GLU A 587 14.33 28.86 28.05
CA GLU A 587 13.77 29.03 29.41
C GLU A 587 12.22 28.96 29.40
N LYS A 588 11.61 29.11 28.22
CA LYS A 588 10.16 29.09 28.03
C LYS A 588 9.81 28.38 26.72
N ILE A 589 8.84 27.48 26.79
CA ILE A 589 8.39 26.68 25.65
C ILE A 589 6.87 26.66 25.50
N ARG A 590 6.38 26.12 24.39
CA ARG A 590 4.99 25.68 24.19
C ARG A 590 4.95 24.42 23.34
N ILE A 591 3.89 23.62 23.49
CA ILE A 591 3.69 22.36 22.76
C ILE A 591 2.61 22.55 21.70
N ARG A 592 2.84 22.01 20.50
CA ARG A 592 1.88 22.00 19.40
C ARG A 592 1.24 20.62 19.27
N PHE A 593 -0.08 20.58 19.47
CA PHE A 593 -0.91 19.41 19.25
C PHE A 593 -1.62 19.53 17.89
N SER A 594 -1.71 18.41 17.17
CA SER A 594 -2.22 18.32 15.82
C SER A 594 -3.29 17.24 15.73
N ASN A 595 -4.43 17.61 15.15
CA ASN A 595 -5.52 16.73 14.81
C ASN A 595 -5.86 16.84 13.31
N ILE A 596 -4.86 17.17 12.47
CA ILE A 596 -5.10 17.53 11.07
C ILE A 596 -5.62 16.37 10.22
N PHE A 597 -5.33 15.11 10.58
CA PHE A 597 -5.89 13.91 9.93
C PHE A 597 -7.05 13.29 10.72
N GLY A 598 -7.35 13.80 11.91
CA GLY A 598 -8.44 13.28 12.71
C GLY A 598 -9.79 13.60 12.09
N LYS A 599 -10.72 12.64 12.16
CA LYS A 599 -12.11 12.82 11.71
C LYS A 599 -13.07 13.23 12.83
N THR A 600 -12.62 13.12 14.09
CA THR A 600 -13.33 13.63 15.26
C THR A 600 -12.41 14.50 16.09
N ASP A 601 -13.01 15.28 16.98
CA ASP A 601 -12.29 16.03 18.01
C ASP A 601 -11.36 15.12 18.83
N LEU A 602 -10.16 15.61 19.14
CA LEU A 602 -9.20 15.00 20.04
C LEU A 602 -9.38 15.62 21.45
N PRO A 603 -9.92 14.88 22.43
CA PRO A 603 -10.19 15.42 23.76
C PRO A 603 -8.98 15.22 24.69
N ILE A 604 -8.16 16.24 24.85
CA ILE A 604 -7.07 16.26 25.84
C ILE A 604 -7.64 16.68 27.19
N THR A 605 -7.80 15.73 28.10
CA THR A 605 -8.36 15.97 29.45
C THR A 605 -7.31 16.55 30.39
N ALA A 606 -6.05 16.11 30.28
CA ALA A 606 -4.92 16.67 31.01
C ALA A 606 -3.61 16.43 30.26
N ALA A 607 -2.63 17.32 30.39
CA ALA A 607 -1.29 17.09 29.86
C ALA A 607 -0.20 17.74 30.72
N SER A 608 0.97 17.12 30.81
CA SER A 608 2.12 17.63 31.57
C SER A 608 3.43 17.35 30.84
N ILE A 609 4.47 18.08 31.21
CA ILE A 609 5.83 17.87 30.73
C ILE A 609 6.79 17.66 31.91
N ALA A 610 7.88 16.93 31.67
CA ALA A 610 8.96 16.72 32.62
C ALA A 610 10.25 16.32 31.89
N LEU A 611 11.38 16.36 32.58
CA LEU A 611 12.60 15.68 32.11
C LEU A 611 12.45 14.17 32.34
N PRO A 612 12.82 13.32 31.35
CA PRO A 612 12.83 11.88 31.54
C PRO A 612 13.92 11.46 32.54
N ALA A 613 13.69 10.34 33.23
CA ALA A 613 14.64 9.83 34.20
C ALA A 613 16.00 9.52 33.55
N GLY A 614 17.07 10.06 34.14
CA GLY A 614 18.43 9.93 33.58
C GLY A 614 18.63 10.64 32.23
N GLY A 615 17.69 11.49 31.80
CA GLY A 615 17.76 12.20 30.52
C GLY A 615 17.62 11.32 29.28
N LYS A 616 17.22 10.05 29.43
CA LYS A 616 17.15 9.07 28.33
C LYS A 616 15.90 9.25 27.47
N ALA A 617 16.01 8.95 26.18
CA ALA A 617 14.84 8.82 25.31
C ALA A 617 14.12 7.49 25.58
N GLY A 618 12.83 7.42 25.25
CA GLY A 618 12.09 6.16 25.27
C GLY A 618 11.75 5.59 26.64
N VAL A 619 12.06 6.28 27.74
CA VAL A 619 11.81 5.78 29.10
C VAL A 619 10.44 6.21 29.62
N GLY A 620 9.75 5.31 30.33
CA GLY A 620 8.45 5.59 30.96
C GLY A 620 8.55 6.43 32.22
N GLN A 621 9.76 6.59 32.78
CA GLN A 621 10.02 7.30 34.02
C GLN A 621 10.40 8.76 33.80
N ILE A 622 10.02 9.63 34.73
CA ILE A 622 10.32 11.06 34.71
C ILE A 622 10.94 11.51 36.04
N ASP A 623 11.68 12.63 36.01
CA ASP A 623 11.99 13.38 37.24
C ASP A 623 10.77 14.22 37.65
N THR A 624 10.02 13.73 38.64
CA THR A 624 8.80 14.38 39.11
C THR A 624 9.03 15.78 39.69
N LYS A 625 10.27 16.15 40.08
CA LYS A 625 10.59 17.51 40.54
C LYS A 625 10.53 18.53 39.42
N THR A 626 10.66 18.08 38.17
CA THR A 626 10.61 18.92 36.98
C THR A 626 9.21 19.02 36.39
N THR A 627 8.24 18.26 36.90
CA THR A 627 6.91 18.18 36.31
C THR A 627 6.20 19.53 36.29
N LYS A 628 5.69 19.91 35.12
CA LYS A 628 4.86 21.09 34.92
C LYS A 628 3.59 20.71 34.15
N GLN A 629 2.44 21.11 34.70
CA GLN A 629 1.14 20.91 34.06
C GLN A 629 0.98 21.90 32.89
N LEU A 630 0.59 21.41 31.72
CA LEU A 630 0.21 22.25 30.58
C LEU A 630 -1.19 22.83 30.79
N LYS A 631 -1.41 24.00 30.19
CA LYS A 631 -2.70 24.69 30.12
C LYS A 631 -3.01 25.09 28.69
N PHE A 632 -4.28 25.38 28.43
CA PHE A 632 -4.82 25.82 27.14
C PHE A 632 -5.81 26.96 27.39
N ASN A 633 -5.42 28.19 27.07
CA ASN A 633 -6.16 29.40 27.43
C ASN A 633 -6.55 29.42 28.91
N GLY A 634 -5.60 29.08 29.79
CA GLY A 634 -5.76 28.99 31.24
C GLY A 634 -6.44 27.72 31.76
N LYS A 635 -7.02 26.89 30.91
CA LYS A 635 -7.72 25.64 31.29
C LYS A 635 -6.78 24.44 31.29
N LYS A 636 -7.10 23.40 32.06
CA LYS A 636 -6.31 22.15 32.13
C LYS A 636 -6.57 21.18 30.97
N SER A 637 -7.67 21.37 30.25
CA SER A 637 -8.14 20.51 29.16
C SER A 637 -8.43 21.32 27.91
N VAL A 638 -8.42 20.64 26.76
CA VAL A 638 -8.80 21.21 25.46
C VAL A 638 -9.37 20.13 24.54
N SER A 639 -10.33 20.51 23.71
CA SER A 639 -10.73 19.72 22.54
C SER A 639 -10.01 20.28 21.33
N VAL A 640 -9.19 19.48 20.65
CA VAL A 640 -8.55 19.88 19.38
C VAL A 640 -9.48 19.48 18.24
N PRO A 641 -10.11 20.43 17.53
CA PRO A 641 -11.10 20.07 16.51
C PRO A 641 -10.49 19.25 15.38
N ALA A 642 -11.31 18.42 14.73
CA ALA A 642 -10.92 17.69 13.52
C ALA A 642 -10.32 18.63 12.47
N GLY A 643 -9.19 18.26 11.87
CA GLY A 643 -8.50 19.07 10.86
C GLY A 643 -7.73 20.28 11.40
N LYS A 644 -7.60 20.45 12.72
CA LYS A 644 -6.99 21.64 13.34
C LYS A 644 -5.76 21.32 14.18
N ILE A 645 -5.02 22.38 14.53
CA ILE A 645 -3.92 22.35 15.50
C ILE A 645 -4.26 23.26 16.69
N VAL A 646 -3.68 22.98 17.86
CA VAL A 646 -3.77 23.80 19.07
C VAL A 646 -2.39 23.90 19.72
N TYR A 647 -2.07 25.06 20.26
CA TYR A 647 -0.88 25.27 21.09
C TYR A 647 -1.25 25.25 22.57
N SER A 648 -0.37 24.70 23.42
CA SER A 648 -0.44 24.96 24.86
C SER A 648 -0.13 26.43 25.16
N ASP A 649 -0.56 26.89 26.32
CA ASP A 649 -0.07 28.14 26.90
C ASP A 649 1.46 28.07 27.05
N PRO A 650 2.18 29.21 26.92
CA PRO A 650 3.61 29.27 27.20
C PRO A 650 3.92 28.86 28.64
N ILE A 651 4.97 28.06 28.82
CA ILE A 651 5.36 27.52 30.12
C ILE A 651 6.84 27.77 30.41
N ASP A 652 7.13 28.28 31.61
CA ASP A 652 8.50 28.44 32.09
C ASP A 652 9.06 27.05 32.45
N PHE A 653 9.97 26.58 31.62
CA PHE A 653 10.60 25.27 31.72
C PHE A 653 11.98 25.35 31.08
N LYS A 654 13.01 25.20 31.92
CA LYS A 654 14.40 25.28 31.47
C LYS A 654 14.80 24.02 30.72
N LEU A 655 14.84 24.11 29.40
CA LEU A 655 15.38 23.10 28.49
C LEU A 655 16.83 23.41 28.15
N LYS A 656 17.69 22.40 28.26
CA LYS A 656 19.05 22.46 27.74
C LYS A 656 19.06 22.06 26.26
N PRO A 657 19.98 22.57 25.44
CA PRO A 657 20.21 22.03 24.10
C PRO A 657 20.48 20.52 24.17
N LEU A 658 20.01 19.76 23.16
CA LEU A 658 20.17 18.31 23.04
C LEU A 658 19.58 17.50 24.22
N SER A 659 18.70 18.11 25.01
CA SER A 659 18.00 17.40 26.08
C SER A 659 16.72 16.76 25.59
N ASN A 660 16.33 15.68 26.25
CA ASN A 660 15.06 15.01 26.00
C ASN A 660 13.94 15.62 26.87
N LEU A 661 12.74 15.75 26.31
CA LEU A 661 11.53 16.21 26.99
C LEU A 661 10.50 15.08 26.98
N ALA A 662 9.97 14.72 28.16
CA ALA A 662 8.84 13.81 28.27
C ALA A 662 7.53 14.61 28.27
N LEU A 663 6.60 14.26 27.38
CA LEU A 663 5.23 14.77 27.33
C LEU A 663 4.28 13.66 27.75
N SER A 664 3.42 13.92 28.74
CA SER A 664 2.31 13.02 29.11
C SER A 664 0.97 13.65 28.73
N VAL A 665 0.11 12.91 28.04
CA VAL A 665 -1.22 13.33 27.58
C VAL A 665 -2.23 12.31 28.07
N TYR A 666 -3.28 12.76 28.74
CA TYR A 666 -4.39 11.93 29.18
C TYR A 666 -5.68 12.29 28.44
N THR A 667 -6.33 11.27 27.88
CA THR A 667 -7.62 11.39 27.20
C THR A 667 -8.63 10.49 27.92
N GLU A 668 -9.57 11.09 28.65
CA GLU A 668 -10.56 10.32 29.44
C GLU A 668 -11.49 9.52 28.54
N LYS A 669 -12.03 10.15 27.49
CA LYS A 669 -12.94 9.50 26.53
C LYS A 669 -12.23 8.90 25.30
N GLY A 670 -10.94 9.16 25.14
CA GLY A 670 -10.21 8.84 23.91
C GLY A 670 -10.70 9.65 22.69
N GLN A 671 -10.00 9.52 21.57
CA GLN A 671 -10.45 10.04 20.29
C GLN A 671 -11.24 8.97 19.54
N LEU A 672 -12.46 9.28 19.10
CA LEU A 672 -13.35 8.31 18.45
C LEU A 672 -12.83 7.89 17.07
N GLY A 673 -13.04 6.61 16.73
CA GLY A 673 -12.62 6.01 15.47
C GLY A 673 -11.13 5.65 15.42
N ASN A 674 -10.64 5.36 14.23
CA ASN A 674 -9.27 4.90 13.98
C ASN A 674 -8.45 5.86 13.09
N LYS A 675 -9.02 6.99 12.71
CA LYS A 675 -8.36 8.05 11.94
C LYS A 675 -7.82 9.09 12.91
N ILE A 676 -6.56 8.94 13.30
CA ILE A 676 -5.87 9.84 14.23
C ILE A 676 -4.58 10.41 13.61
N THR A 677 -4.10 11.51 14.17
CA THR A 677 -2.82 12.11 13.77
C THR A 677 -1.67 11.58 14.63
N GLY A 678 -0.58 11.19 13.98
CA GLY A 678 0.63 10.75 14.65
C GLY A 678 1.84 10.78 13.72
N HIS A 679 2.88 10.04 14.09
CA HIS A 679 4.10 9.90 13.34
C HIS A 679 4.71 8.51 13.62
N PRO A 680 4.38 7.50 12.79
CA PRO A 680 4.83 6.12 12.99
C PRO A 680 6.35 5.93 12.90
N GLY A 681 7.05 6.77 12.12
CA GLY A 681 8.50 6.72 11.92
C GLY A 681 9.36 7.08 13.15
N SER A 682 8.76 7.32 14.31
CA SER A 682 9.45 7.98 15.43
C SER A 682 10.64 7.21 16.01
N ARG A 683 10.66 5.87 15.96
CA ARG A 683 11.74 5.03 16.56
C ARG A 683 12.07 5.38 18.01
N THR A 684 11.05 5.90 18.71
CA THR A 684 11.15 6.32 20.10
C THR A 684 10.00 5.69 20.86
N THR A 685 10.31 4.97 21.91
CA THR A 685 9.34 4.24 22.73
C THR A 685 8.44 5.23 23.46
N SER A 686 7.15 5.13 23.19
CA SER A 686 6.07 5.81 23.88
C SER A 686 5.35 4.81 24.78
N TRP A 687 4.99 5.25 25.98
CA TRP A 687 4.40 4.41 27.02
C TRP A 687 2.94 4.77 27.26
N MET A 688 2.15 3.77 27.61
CA MET A 688 0.72 3.90 27.87
C MET A 688 0.33 3.28 29.21
N GLN A 689 -0.66 3.87 29.86
CA GLN A 689 -1.26 3.36 31.09
C GLN A 689 -2.70 3.84 31.23
N LYS A 690 -3.62 2.96 31.66
CA LYS A 690 -5.00 3.34 31.91
C LYS A 690 -5.11 4.29 33.10
N GLY A 691 -6.05 5.23 33.04
CA GLY A 691 -6.24 6.27 34.06
C GLY A 691 -5.37 7.51 33.84
N ASN A 692 -5.59 8.52 34.69
CA ASN A 692 -4.87 9.78 34.65
C ASN A 692 -3.55 9.70 35.43
N HIS A 693 -2.45 9.46 34.70
CA HIS A 693 -1.09 9.29 35.22
C HIS A 693 -0.13 10.35 34.70
N VAL A 694 -0.63 11.52 34.25
CA VAL A 694 0.22 12.56 33.65
C VAL A 694 1.34 13.02 34.58
N ASN A 695 1.12 13.01 35.90
CA ASN A 695 2.12 13.40 36.91
C ASN A 695 2.77 12.20 37.63
N ALA A 696 2.51 10.97 37.20
CA ALA A 696 3.07 9.78 37.83
C ALA A 696 4.57 9.65 37.51
N ALA A 697 5.35 9.18 38.49
CA ALA A 697 6.78 8.95 38.32
C ALA A 697 7.13 7.96 37.20
N SER A 698 6.21 7.04 36.88
CA SER A 698 6.35 6.04 35.83
C SER A 698 5.01 5.77 35.14
N VAL A 699 5.07 5.40 33.86
CA VAL A 699 3.98 4.87 33.03
C VAL A 699 4.52 3.60 32.36
N SER A 700 3.82 2.47 32.45
CA SER A 700 4.45 1.17 32.08
C SER A 700 3.52 0.04 31.62
N GLU A 701 2.22 0.25 31.42
CA GLU A 701 1.31 -0.86 31.08
C GLU A 701 1.39 -1.32 29.61
N GLY A 702 1.73 -0.40 28.70
CA GLY A 702 1.94 -0.71 27.29
C GLY A 702 2.96 0.21 26.65
N SER A 703 3.44 -0.15 25.47
CA SER A 703 4.33 0.70 24.71
C SER A 703 4.26 0.45 23.21
N THR A 704 4.75 1.44 22.44
CA THR A 704 4.94 1.37 20.99
C THR A 704 6.01 2.37 20.56
N LYS A 705 6.61 2.20 19.38
CA LYS A 705 7.71 3.05 18.88
C LYS A 705 7.22 4.17 17.95
N HIS A 706 6.11 4.80 18.33
CA HIS A 706 5.40 5.80 17.54
C HIS A 706 5.11 7.04 18.40
N TRP A 707 5.03 8.21 17.76
CA TRP A 707 4.49 9.41 18.37
C TRP A 707 3.04 9.64 17.94
N TYR A 708 2.23 10.19 18.82
CA TYR A 708 0.84 10.56 18.53
C TYR A 708 0.56 11.99 18.99
N PHE A 709 -0.40 12.65 18.35
CA PHE A 709 -1.02 13.92 18.71
C PHE A 709 -0.14 15.17 18.79
N ALA A 710 1.11 15.11 19.24
CA ALA A 710 2.05 16.23 19.26
C ALA A 710 2.96 16.21 18.03
N ASN A 711 3.18 17.38 17.42
CA ASN A 711 4.04 17.51 16.24
C ASN A 711 4.96 18.74 16.29
N GLY A 712 5.09 19.40 17.44
CA GLY A 712 6.05 20.49 17.63
C GLY A 712 6.28 20.87 19.08
N VAL A 713 7.50 21.29 19.37
CA VAL A 713 7.89 22.00 20.60
C VAL A 713 8.58 23.29 20.16
N ASP A 714 8.02 24.43 20.55
CA ASP A 714 8.57 25.74 20.22
C ASP A 714 9.27 26.35 21.43
N SER A 715 10.43 26.95 21.17
CA SER A 715 11.28 27.65 22.12
C SER A 715 11.11 29.17 21.97
N TRP A 716 10.93 29.89 23.09
CA TRP A 716 10.89 31.36 23.11
C TRP A 716 12.31 31.91 23.26
N VAL A 717 12.91 32.34 22.16
CA VAL A 717 14.35 32.59 22.05
C VAL A 717 14.65 33.96 21.44
N PRO A 718 15.87 34.50 21.61
CA PRO A 718 16.25 35.77 20.99
C PRO A 718 16.09 35.75 19.45
N LYS A 719 15.94 36.93 18.84
CA LYS A 719 15.61 37.08 17.40
C LYS A 719 16.67 36.53 16.43
N ASP A 720 17.90 36.33 16.88
CA ASP A 720 18.99 35.74 16.10
C ASP A 720 18.89 34.21 15.98
N HIS A 721 17.97 33.57 16.71
CA HIS A 721 17.69 32.15 16.59
C HIS A 721 16.73 31.86 15.44
N PHE A 722 16.90 30.73 14.77
CA PHE A 722 16.03 30.29 13.68
C PHE A 722 16.08 28.77 13.51
N ALA A 723 15.15 28.23 12.73
CA ALA A 723 15.08 26.81 12.41
C ALA A 723 15.53 26.53 10.96
N VAL A 724 16.25 25.43 10.79
CA VAL A 724 16.37 24.70 9.53
C VAL A 724 15.35 23.56 9.52
N VAL A 725 14.51 23.54 8.49
CA VAL A 725 13.50 22.50 8.27
C VAL A 725 14.03 21.48 7.28
N LEU A 726 13.91 20.20 7.62
CA LEU A 726 14.32 19.08 6.78
C LEU A 726 13.07 18.43 6.19
N LEU A 727 12.87 18.59 4.89
CA LEU A 727 11.85 17.88 4.11
C LEU A 727 12.48 16.62 3.52
N GLY A 728 11.85 15.47 3.71
CA GLY A 728 12.40 14.22 3.23
C GLY A 728 11.53 12.99 3.40
N ASP A 729 12.09 11.85 3.01
CA ASP A 729 11.51 10.52 3.10
C ASP A 729 12.05 9.70 4.30
N SER A 730 12.03 8.37 4.20
CA SER A 730 12.52 7.44 5.23
C SER A 730 13.97 7.64 5.62
N ILE A 731 14.82 8.17 4.73
CA ILE A 731 16.23 8.40 5.03
C ILE A 731 16.37 9.60 5.98
N THR A 732 15.58 10.65 5.75
CA THR A 732 15.55 11.82 6.64
C THR A 732 14.78 11.57 7.92
N ASP A 733 13.69 10.81 7.84
CA ASP A 733 12.93 10.31 8.98
C ASP A 733 13.79 9.43 9.93
N GLY A 734 14.83 8.79 9.38
CA GLY A 734 15.86 8.09 10.13
C GLY A 734 15.72 6.57 10.12
N ARG A 735 15.18 5.96 9.07
CA ARG A 735 15.15 4.48 8.93
C ARG A 735 16.57 3.91 8.98
N GLY A 736 16.82 2.96 9.88
CA GLY A 736 18.16 2.44 10.13
C GLY A 736 18.85 3.07 11.35
N SER A 737 18.25 4.08 12.00
CA SER A 737 18.64 4.53 13.35
C SER A 737 18.37 3.46 14.42
N THR A 738 19.08 3.56 15.55
CA THR A 738 18.85 2.71 16.72
C THR A 738 17.72 3.30 17.56
N ASP A 739 16.72 2.48 17.87
CA ASP A 739 15.59 2.91 18.70
C ASP A 739 16.06 3.53 20.03
N ASP A 740 15.43 4.62 20.45
CA ASP A 740 15.68 5.32 21.72
C ASP A 740 17.09 5.93 21.89
N THR A 741 17.88 6.06 20.82
CA THR A 741 19.25 6.60 20.91
C THR A 741 19.44 8.00 20.32
N ASN A 742 18.48 8.50 19.53
CA ASN A 742 18.59 9.78 18.80
C ASN A 742 19.84 9.85 17.91
N ASP A 743 20.06 8.82 17.07
CA ASP A 743 21.22 8.71 16.16
C ASP A 743 20.84 8.89 14.68
N ARG A 744 19.81 9.70 14.39
CA ARG A 744 19.46 10.14 13.02
C ARG A 744 20.44 11.22 12.57
N TRP A 745 20.54 11.47 11.26
CA TRP A 745 21.45 12.52 10.78
C TRP A 745 21.01 13.92 11.22
N SER A 746 19.71 14.14 11.44
CA SER A 746 19.17 15.38 12.00
C SER A 746 19.59 15.61 13.45
N ASP A 747 19.63 14.54 14.26
CA ASP A 747 20.15 14.57 15.63
C ASP A 747 21.67 14.84 15.62
N ALA A 748 22.42 14.18 14.72
CA ALA A 748 23.85 14.41 14.54
C ALA A 748 24.17 15.83 14.05
N LEU A 749 23.35 16.40 13.15
CA LEU A 749 23.46 17.80 12.72
C LEU A 749 23.21 18.76 13.89
N ALA A 750 22.16 18.53 14.68
CA ALA A 750 21.88 19.36 15.86
C ALA A 750 23.06 19.33 16.85
N ALA A 751 23.63 18.15 17.12
CA ALA A 751 24.83 18.02 17.95
C ALA A 751 26.02 18.79 17.37
N HIS A 752 26.29 18.63 16.07
CA HIS A 752 27.39 19.31 15.40
C HIS A 752 27.27 20.85 15.43
N LEU A 753 26.04 21.38 15.32
CA LEU A 753 25.77 22.81 15.45
C LEU A 753 26.10 23.33 16.86
N GLN A 754 25.72 22.59 17.91
CA GLN A 754 26.05 22.96 19.28
C GLN A 754 27.56 22.90 19.55
N GLU A 755 28.23 21.84 19.09
CA GLU A 755 29.68 21.67 19.22
C GLU A 755 30.46 22.78 18.50
N SER A 756 29.92 23.28 17.40
CA SER A 756 30.52 24.35 16.59
C SER A 756 30.16 25.77 17.06
N GLY A 757 29.47 25.90 18.20
CA GLY A 757 29.07 27.19 18.76
C GLY A 757 27.91 27.89 18.03
N MET A 758 27.22 27.20 17.11
CA MET A 758 26.05 27.70 16.39
C MET A 758 24.76 27.36 17.14
N SER A 759 24.73 27.67 18.44
CA SER A 759 23.64 27.27 19.34
C SER A 759 22.29 27.93 19.03
N ASN A 760 22.27 28.92 18.14
CA ASN A 760 21.09 29.64 17.69
C ASN A 760 20.34 28.94 16.53
N VAL A 761 20.86 27.84 15.99
CA VAL A 761 20.25 27.10 14.87
C VAL A 761 19.52 25.85 15.37
N ALA A 762 18.20 25.84 15.24
CA ALA A 762 17.35 24.70 15.55
C ALA A 762 17.17 23.78 14.33
N VAL A 763 17.04 22.48 14.56
CA VAL A 763 16.84 21.47 13.50
C VAL A 763 15.45 20.86 13.65
N ASN A 764 14.62 20.99 12.62
CA ASN A 764 13.25 20.47 12.60
C ASN A 764 13.12 19.40 11.51
N ASN A 765 12.95 18.15 11.93
CA ASN A 765 12.78 17.02 11.02
C ASN A 765 11.32 16.85 10.59
N MET A 766 11.01 17.27 9.37
CA MET A 766 9.66 17.20 8.78
C MET A 766 9.60 16.14 7.67
N ALA A 767 10.40 15.09 7.80
CA ALA A 767 10.38 13.93 6.92
C ALA A 767 9.40 12.85 7.37
N ALA A 768 9.05 11.95 6.47
CA ALA A 768 8.21 10.80 6.76
C ALA A 768 8.66 9.55 5.97
N GLY A 769 8.69 8.41 6.66
CA GLY A 769 9.01 7.13 6.04
C GLY A 769 8.16 6.83 4.82
N GLY A 770 8.79 6.51 3.69
CA GLY A 770 8.09 6.16 2.45
C GLY A 770 7.39 7.32 1.73
N ASN A 771 7.56 8.58 2.16
CA ASN A 771 6.97 9.73 1.49
C ASN A 771 7.56 9.95 0.09
N ALA A 772 6.72 10.41 -0.83
CA ALA A 772 7.08 10.72 -2.21
C ALA A 772 6.72 12.17 -2.53
N ILE A 773 7.37 12.75 -3.54
CA ILE A 773 7.16 14.16 -3.91
C ILE A 773 5.94 14.34 -4.80
N LEU A 774 5.77 13.45 -5.79
CA LEU A 774 4.85 13.61 -6.91
C LEU A 774 3.54 12.84 -6.74
N SER A 775 3.63 11.56 -6.39
CA SER A 775 2.48 10.66 -6.34
C SER A 775 2.81 9.39 -5.55
N GLY A 776 1.78 8.75 -4.98
CA GLY A 776 1.96 7.55 -4.17
C GLY A 776 2.72 7.82 -2.86
N GLY A 777 3.52 6.85 -2.42
CA GLY A 777 4.22 6.91 -1.13
C GLY A 777 3.28 6.77 0.07
N LEU A 778 3.86 6.94 1.27
CA LEU A 778 3.11 6.97 2.54
C LEU A 778 2.87 8.42 2.97
N GLY A 779 1.65 8.68 3.46
CA GLY A 779 1.19 10.02 3.81
C GLY A 779 0.97 10.95 2.61
N PRO A 780 0.59 12.22 2.83
CA PRO A 780 0.44 13.19 1.74
C PRO A 780 1.77 13.46 1.06
N ILE A 781 1.75 13.53 -0.27
CA ILE A 781 2.94 13.83 -1.08
C ILE A 781 3.56 15.18 -0.72
N LEU A 782 4.87 15.34 -0.93
CA LEU A 782 5.59 16.57 -0.53
C LEU A 782 4.95 17.82 -1.12
N LEU A 783 4.53 17.80 -2.39
CA LEU A 783 3.90 18.92 -3.09
C LEU A 783 2.62 19.44 -2.40
N GLN A 784 1.90 18.59 -1.68
CA GLN A 784 0.70 18.99 -0.94
C GLN A 784 1.02 19.57 0.44
N ARG A 785 2.20 19.28 1.00
CA ARG A 785 2.51 19.58 2.40
C ARG A 785 3.66 20.54 2.65
N TYR A 786 4.56 20.79 1.70
CA TYR A 786 5.79 21.58 1.95
C TYR A 786 5.52 22.99 2.49
N LYS A 787 4.39 23.61 2.14
CA LYS A 787 4.01 24.93 2.69
C LYS A 787 3.75 24.85 4.20
N ARG A 788 2.90 23.92 4.62
CA ARG A 788 2.62 23.63 6.03
C ARG A 788 3.89 23.17 6.76
N ASP A 789 4.65 22.28 6.13
CA ASP A 789 5.74 21.56 6.78
C ASP A 789 7.04 22.35 6.81
N ALA A 790 7.23 23.36 5.96
CA ALA A 790 8.39 24.24 6.00
C ALA A 790 8.02 25.71 6.16
N LEU A 791 7.23 26.27 5.25
CA LEU A 791 7.00 27.72 5.19
C LEU A 791 6.26 28.28 6.42
N GLU A 792 5.38 27.47 6.99
CA GLU A 792 4.55 27.83 8.14
C GLU A 792 5.19 27.44 9.49
N GLN A 793 6.40 26.88 9.49
CA GLN A 793 7.05 26.45 10.73
C GLN A 793 7.61 27.64 11.52
N PRO A 794 7.43 27.68 12.86
CA PRO A 794 7.92 28.76 13.70
C PRO A 794 9.43 28.96 13.57
N GLY A 795 9.83 30.18 13.19
CA GLY A 795 11.24 30.57 13.09
C GLY A 795 12.00 29.97 11.92
N ALA A 796 11.35 29.29 10.97
CA ALA A 796 12.01 28.70 9.81
C ALA A 796 12.71 29.76 8.94
N LYS A 797 13.96 29.50 8.60
CA LYS A 797 14.79 30.33 7.69
C LYS A 797 15.52 29.53 6.63
N PHE A 798 15.75 28.24 6.87
CA PHE A 798 16.38 27.34 5.92
C PHE A 798 15.48 26.14 5.65
N VAL A 799 15.45 25.68 4.40
CA VAL A 799 14.72 24.47 3.97
C VAL A 799 15.67 23.55 3.23
N VAL A 800 15.87 22.35 3.77
CA VAL A 800 16.58 21.27 3.10
C VAL A 800 15.57 20.36 2.43
N VAL A 801 15.76 20.07 1.14
CA VAL A 801 14.96 19.08 0.40
C VAL A 801 15.84 17.87 0.12
N PHE A 802 15.54 16.76 0.79
CA PHE A 802 16.22 15.48 0.63
C PHE A 802 15.17 14.36 0.47
N GLU A 803 14.61 14.27 -0.72
CA GLU A 803 13.50 13.38 -1.06
C GLU A 803 13.52 13.05 -2.55
N GLY A 804 12.88 11.94 -2.95
CA GLY A 804 12.68 11.56 -4.36
C GLY A 804 12.91 10.07 -4.64
N VAL A 805 13.51 9.35 -3.69
CA VAL A 805 13.82 7.92 -3.88
C VAL A 805 12.55 7.06 -4.00
N ASN A 806 11.46 7.45 -3.32
CA ASN A 806 10.18 6.75 -3.37
C ASN A 806 9.35 7.11 -4.61
N ASP A 807 9.71 8.15 -5.36
CA ASP A 807 9.15 8.41 -6.69
C ASP A 807 9.83 7.53 -7.73
N ILE A 808 11.16 7.37 -7.63
CA ILE A 808 11.98 6.58 -8.57
C ILE A 808 11.82 5.08 -8.32
N GLY A 809 12.03 4.63 -7.09
CA GLY A 809 12.20 3.23 -6.71
C GLY A 809 11.03 2.29 -7.05
N PRO A 810 9.76 2.62 -6.77
CA PRO A 810 8.63 1.74 -7.07
C PRO A 810 8.08 1.89 -8.51
N SER A 811 8.57 2.86 -9.29
CA SER A 811 8.04 3.18 -10.62
C SER A 811 8.42 2.17 -11.70
N ALA A 812 7.72 2.17 -12.84
CA ALA A 812 8.10 1.31 -13.97
C ALA A 812 9.45 1.73 -14.56
N THR A 813 10.25 0.76 -15.04
CA THR A 813 11.62 1.00 -15.54
C THR A 813 11.67 1.50 -16.98
N ASP A 814 10.53 1.68 -17.66
CA ASP A 814 10.51 2.17 -19.03
C ASP A 814 10.97 3.64 -19.12
N ASP A 815 11.67 3.97 -20.19
CA ASP A 815 12.28 5.29 -20.41
C ASP A 815 11.26 6.43 -20.31
N ALA A 816 10.03 6.23 -20.79
CA ALA A 816 9.00 7.26 -20.75
C ALA A 816 8.57 7.56 -19.31
N THR A 817 8.36 6.53 -18.49
CA THR A 817 8.05 6.68 -17.06
C THR A 817 9.21 7.30 -16.30
N GLN A 818 10.43 6.81 -16.49
CA GLN A 818 11.63 7.34 -15.85
C GLN A 818 11.86 8.81 -16.20
N LYS A 819 11.70 9.17 -17.48
CA LYS A 819 11.79 10.56 -17.94
C LYS A 819 10.72 11.45 -17.34
N ARG A 820 9.46 10.99 -17.27
CA ARG A 820 8.37 11.73 -16.61
C ARG A 820 8.65 11.98 -15.13
N ILE A 821 9.20 10.99 -14.43
CA ILE A 821 9.57 11.13 -13.01
C ILE A 821 10.71 12.12 -12.83
N GLN A 822 11.76 12.01 -13.65
CA GLN A 822 12.86 12.97 -13.66
C GLN A 822 12.35 14.41 -13.84
N ASP A 823 11.58 14.65 -14.90
CA ASP A 823 11.09 15.98 -15.25
C ASP A 823 10.10 16.49 -14.18
N GLY A 824 9.25 15.61 -13.65
CA GLY A 824 8.33 15.92 -12.56
C GLY A 824 9.03 16.31 -11.26
N LEU A 825 10.05 15.55 -10.84
CA LEU A 825 10.84 15.83 -9.64
C LEU A 825 11.57 17.16 -9.78
N ILE A 826 12.21 17.40 -10.94
CA ILE A 826 12.87 18.67 -11.24
C ILE A 826 11.87 19.84 -11.16
N ALA A 827 10.69 19.72 -11.77
CA ALA A 827 9.65 20.75 -11.70
C ALA A 827 9.18 21.00 -10.26
N ALA A 828 9.01 19.95 -9.47
CA ALA A 828 8.64 20.04 -8.06
C ALA A 828 9.73 20.74 -7.22
N TYR A 829 11.00 20.38 -7.41
CA TYR A 829 12.13 21.06 -6.75
C TYR A 829 12.19 22.55 -7.11
N ILE A 830 11.99 22.91 -8.38
CA ILE A 830 11.91 24.31 -8.82
C ILE A 830 10.77 25.05 -8.11
N GLN A 831 9.59 24.43 -8.04
CA GLN A 831 8.42 25.03 -7.39
C GLN A 831 8.66 25.25 -5.89
N ILE A 832 9.17 24.23 -5.19
CA ILE A 832 9.46 24.29 -3.75
C ILE A 832 10.53 25.36 -3.48
N ALA A 833 11.61 25.40 -4.27
CA ALA A 833 12.67 26.38 -4.11
C ALA A 833 12.15 27.81 -4.34
N LYS A 834 11.37 28.03 -5.41
CA LYS A 834 10.77 29.33 -5.73
C LYS A 834 9.87 29.83 -4.61
N ASP A 835 8.98 28.98 -4.10
CA ASP A 835 8.05 29.37 -3.04
C ASP A 835 8.77 29.63 -1.71
N SER A 836 9.81 28.85 -1.40
CA SER A 836 10.64 29.06 -0.21
C SER A 836 11.41 30.38 -0.28
N LYS A 837 12.01 30.71 -1.43
CA LYS A 837 12.67 32.01 -1.64
C LYS A 837 11.69 33.17 -1.55
N LYS A 838 10.47 33.01 -2.10
CA LYS A 838 9.39 34.00 -1.96
C LYS A 838 8.97 34.21 -0.50
N ALA A 839 9.06 33.18 0.33
CA ALA A 839 8.85 33.26 1.78
C ALA A 839 10.08 33.80 2.55
N GLY A 840 11.16 34.18 1.85
CA GLY A 840 12.39 34.70 2.45
C GLY A 840 13.26 33.63 3.12
N MET A 841 13.14 32.37 2.67
CA MET A 841 13.95 31.25 3.15
C MET A 841 15.08 30.91 2.19
N THR A 842 16.18 30.42 2.74
CA THR A 842 17.31 29.88 1.99
C THR A 842 17.11 28.38 1.78
N THR A 843 17.37 27.90 0.56
CA THR A 843 17.04 26.55 0.11
C THR A 843 18.29 25.72 -0.13
N ILE A 844 18.26 24.46 0.32
CA ILE A 844 19.37 23.51 0.21
C ILE A 844 18.86 22.23 -0.44
N GLY A 845 19.38 21.87 -1.61
CA GLY A 845 19.06 20.61 -2.28
C GLY A 845 20.06 19.52 -1.89
N ALA A 846 19.58 18.35 -1.48
CA ALA A 846 20.46 17.21 -1.18
C ALA A 846 20.30 16.11 -2.23
N THR A 847 21.42 15.53 -2.67
CA THR A 847 21.44 14.43 -3.64
C THR A 847 20.77 13.17 -3.08
N ILE A 848 19.96 12.50 -3.89
CA ILE A 848 19.32 11.21 -3.61
C ILE A 848 20.39 10.12 -3.49
N THR A 849 20.41 9.37 -2.38
CA THR A 849 21.42 8.34 -2.09
C THR A 849 21.14 7.03 -2.85
N GLN A 850 22.10 6.11 -2.78
CA GLN A 850 22.18 4.88 -3.54
C GLN A 850 21.04 3.89 -3.26
N MET A 851 20.78 3.00 -4.24
CA MET A 851 19.71 1.99 -4.16
C MET A 851 20.20 0.55 -4.43
N LEU A 852 21.44 0.33 -4.91
CA LEU A 852 21.91 -1.01 -5.28
C LEU A 852 21.91 -1.96 -4.09
N GLY A 853 21.26 -3.12 -4.26
CA GLY A 853 21.00 -4.10 -3.20
C GLY A 853 19.56 -4.05 -2.68
N ASN A 854 18.82 -2.98 -2.99
CA ASN A 854 17.41 -2.84 -2.68
C ASN A 854 16.51 -3.25 -3.87
N GLN A 855 15.24 -3.59 -3.58
CA GLN A 855 14.21 -3.83 -4.60
C GLN A 855 13.90 -2.60 -5.48
N TYR A 856 14.25 -1.40 -5.02
CA TYR A 856 14.14 -0.16 -5.80
C TYR A 856 15.15 -0.09 -6.94
N TYR A 857 16.25 -0.83 -6.86
CA TYR A 857 17.28 -0.76 -7.88
C TYR A 857 16.82 -1.36 -9.21
N ALA A 858 17.08 -0.59 -10.26
CA ALA A 858 17.15 -1.04 -11.65
C ALA A 858 18.14 -0.11 -12.37
N PRO A 859 18.91 -0.57 -13.37
CA PRO A 859 19.85 0.28 -14.10
C PRO A 859 19.19 1.54 -14.65
N GLU A 860 17.96 1.44 -15.16
CA GLU A 860 17.20 2.56 -15.73
C GLU A 860 16.83 3.60 -14.67
N ARG A 861 16.47 3.14 -13.47
CA ARG A 861 16.17 4.02 -12.32
C ARG A 861 17.42 4.70 -11.78
N GLU A 862 18.56 4.02 -11.87
CA GLU A 862 19.84 4.59 -11.46
C GLU A 862 20.28 5.71 -12.41
N VAL A 863 20.09 5.55 -13.73
CA VAL A 863 20.29 6.63 -14.70
C VAL A 863 19.44 7.86 -14.32
N THR A 864 18.18 7.66 -13.96
CA THR A 864 17.29 8.73 -13.47
C THR A 864 17.82 9.39 -12.20
N ARG A 865 18.21 8.60 -11.19
CA ARG A 865 18.75 9.12 -9.92
C ARG A 865 20.00 9.97 -10.15
N VAL A 866 20.94 9.48 -10.96
CA VAL A 866 22.18 10.19 -11.30
C VAL A 866 21.85 11.48 -12.05
N ALA A 867 20.95 11.44 -13.03
CA ALA A 867 20.56 12.64 -13.78
C ALA A 867 19.92 13.71 -12.89
N ILE A 868 19.11 13.32 -11.91
CA ILE A 868 18.51 14.24 -10.94
C ILE A 868 19.59 14.81 -10.01
N ASN A 869 20.51 13.99 -9.51
CA ASN A 869 21.60 14.45 -8.65
C ASN A 869 22.52 15.44 -9.36
N ASP A 870 22.88 15.15 -10.60
CA ASP A 870 23.64 16.05 -11.46
C ASP A 870 22.93 17.39 -11.63
N TRP A 871 21.61 17.37 -11.84
CA TRP A 871 20.80 18.57 -11.93
C TRP A 871 20.77 19.37 -10.61
N ILE A 872 20.60 18.67 -9.47
CA ILE A 872 20.62 19.29 -8.13
C ILE A 872 21.92 20.06 -7.95
N LEU A 873 23.06 19.45 -8.27
CA LEU A 873 24.39 20.02 -8.04
C LEU A 873 24.75 21.17 -8.99
N LYS A 874 24.28 21.16 -10.25
CA LYS A 874 24.78 22.06 -11.30
C LYS A 874 23.89 23.26 -11.63
N ASN A 875 22.57 23.17 -11.43
CA ASN A 875 21.64 24.12 -12.07
C ASN A 875 21.40 25.43 -11.30
N GLY A 876 21.84 25.55 -10.04
CA GLY A 876 21.64 26.76 -9.23
C GLY A 876 20.19 27.06 -8.81
N THR A 877 19.29 26.08 -8.92
CA THR A 877 17.89 26.20 -8.47
C THR A 877 17.81 26.44 -6.97
N PHE A 878 18.50 25.60 -6.19
CA PHE A 878 18.69 25.78 -4.76
C PHE A 878 19.79 26.82 -4.50
N ASP A 879 19.72 27.52 -3.37
CA ASP A 879 20.76 28.49 -3.00
C ASP A 879 22.08 27.78 -2.66
N HIS A 880 21.97 26.58 -2.07
CA HIS A 880 23.09 25.69 -1.77
C HIS A 880 22.73 24.23 -2.03
N THR A 881 23.74 23.35 -2.04
CA THR A 881 23.55 21.92 -2.26
C THR A 881 24.42 21.09 -1.32
N VAL A 882 24.01 19.86 -1.06
CA VAL A 882 24.77 18.88 -0.27
C VAL A 882 24.80 17.55 -1.01
N ASP A 883 26.01 17.04 -1.27
CA ASP A 883 26.22 15.75 -1.93
C ASP A 883 26.27 14.61 -0.92
N PHE A 884 25.11 14.25 -0.37
CA PHE A 884 25.00 13.08 0.50
C PHE A 884 25.35 11.77 -0.23
N ALA A 885 25.07 11.66 -1.52
CA ALA A 885 25.32 10.46 -2.28
C ALA A 885 26.82 10.13 -2.35
N ALA A 886 27.69 11.13 -2.55
CA ALA A 886 29.14 10.95 -2.51
C ALA A 886 29.70 10.74 -1.09
N LEU A 887 28.99 11.21 -0.05
CA LEU A 887 29.46 11.05 1.34
C LEU A 887 29.34 9.61 1.84
N ILE A 888 28.32 8.88 1.43
CA ILE A 888 27.99 7.55 2.00
C ILE A 888 27.98 6.40 1.01
N GLY A 889 28.18 6.66 -0.28
CA GLY A 889 28.16 5.65 -1.32
C GLY A 889 29.28 5.80 -2.33
N ASN A 890 29.41 4.78 -3.19
CA ASN A 890 30.31 4.79 -4.33
C ASN A 890 29.57 4.21 -5.54
N GLY A 891 29.44 5.02 -6.59
CA GLY A 891 28.53 4.75 -7.71
C GLY A 891 27.10 4.55 -7.19
N ASP A 892 26.53 3.41 -7.54
CA ASP A 892 25.13 3.07 -7.34
C ASP A 892 24.87 2.38 -5.98
N LYS A 893 25.93 2.11 -5.22
CA LYS A 893 25.92 1.34 -3.96
C LYS A 893 26.28 2.19 -2.75
N LEU A 894 25.56 1.98 -1.64
CA LEU A 894 26.02 2.42 -0.32
C LEU A 894 27.33 1.71 0.05
N LEU A 895 28.22 2.42 0.74
CA LEU A 895 29.42 1.79 1.29
C LEU A 895 29.00 0.75 2.36
N PRO A 896 29.60 -0.45 2.42
CA PRO A 896 29.16 -1.51 3.32
C PRO A 896 29.09 -1.09 4.79
N GLN A 897 30.00 -0.24 5.26
CA GLN A 897 29.99 0.28 6.64
C GLN A 897 28.87 1.27 6.94
N TYR A 898 28.18 1.77 5.91
CA TYR A 898 27.12 2.78 5.98
C TYR A 898 25.74 2.21 5.64
N ASP A 899 25.67 0.99 5.10
CA ASP A 899 24.42 0.30 4.79
C ASP A 899 23.82 -0.31 6.07
N SER A 900 22.49 -0.20 6.21
CA SER A 900 21.73 -0.91 7.26
C SER A 900 21.47 -2.38 6.92
N GLY A 901 21.80 -2.80 5.69
CA GLY A 901 21.70 -4.16 5.18
C GLY A 901 20.64 -4.36 4.10
N ASP A 902 19.97 -3.29 3.66
CA ASP A 902 18.92 -3.33 2.64
C ASP A 902 19.27 -2.60 1.34
N GLY A 903 20.49 -2.06 1.23
CA GLY A 903 20.98 -1.37 0.04
C GLY A 903 20.34 -0.01 -0.23
N LEU A 904 19.55 0.53 0.69
CA LEU A 904 18.82 1.79 0.54
C LEU A 904 18.97 2.71 1.76
N HIS A 905 18.76 2.17 2.96
CA HIS A 905 18.73 2.97 4.18
C HIS A 905 20.10 3.03 4.86
N PRO A 906 20.61 4.23 5.17
CA PRO A 906 21.83 4.38 5.94
C PRO A 906 21.68 3.88 7.39
N ASN A 907 22.77 3.40 7.96
CA ASN A 907 22.87 3.03 9.37
C ASN A 907 23.33 4.23 10.24
N PRO A 908 23.43 4.09 11.58
CA PRO A 908 23.82 5.21 12.45
C PRO A 908 25.21 5.80 12.17
N ALA A 909 26.15 4.99 11.68
CA ALA A 909 27.49 5.48 11.33
C ALA A 909 27.43 6.43 10.12
N ALA A 910 26.62 6.09 9.13
CA ALA A 910 26.35 6.95 7.98
C ALA A 910 25.62 8.23 8.39
N TYR A 911 24.60 8.13 9.24
CA TYR A 911 23.86 9.29 9.74
C TYR A 911 24.73 10.26 10.53
N LYS A 912 25.66 9.75 11.34
CA LYS A 912 26.66 10.59 12.00
C LYS A 912 27.52 11.34 10.99
N VAL A 913 28.00 10.67 9.93
CA VAL A 913 28.79 11.31 8.86
C VAL A 913 27.97 12.37 8.14
N MET A 914 26.73 12.06 7.74
CA MET A 914 25.85 13.02 7.06
C MET A 914 25.59 14.27 7.89
N GLY A 915 25.30 14.13 9.19
CA GLY A 915 25.07 15.27 10.09
C GLY A 915 26.33 16.11 10.35
N THR A 916 27.48 15.45 10.58
CA THR A 916 28.76 16.14 10.89
C THR A 916 29.47 16.71 9.67
N LYS A 917 29.17 16.21 8.47
CA LYS A 917 29.69 16.74 7.19
C LYS A 917 28.72 17.68 6.50
N PHE A 918 27.54 17.91 7.07
CA PHE A 918 26.64 18.94 6.59
C PHE A 918 27.35 20.31 6.65
N PRO A 919 27.31 21.13 5.60
CA PRO A 919 28.00 22.42 5.55
C PRO A 919 27.30 23.47 6.43
N ILE A 920 27.54 23.42 7.74
CA ILE A 920 26.89 24.32 8.72
C ILE A 920 27.29 25.80 8.59
N GLU A 921 28.41 26.07 7.92
CA GLU A 921 28.88 27.43 7.62
C GLU A 921 27.85 28.25 6.81
N LEU A 922 26.98 27.57 6.07
CA LEU A 922 25.84 28.18 5.34
C LEU A 922 24.86 28.91 6.27
N PHE A 923 24.87 28.59 7.57
CA PHE A 923 24.00 29.22 8.56
C PHE A 923 24.63 30.46 9.22
N LYS A 924 25.91 30.75 8.95
CA LYS A 924 26.56 31.98 9.41
C LYS A 924 26.05 33.14 8.55
N LYS A 925 25.43 34.12 9.18
CA LYS A 925 25.03 35.38 8.55
C LYS A 925 26.04 36.48 8.83
#